data_AF-A0A859QIK8-F1
#
_entry.id   AF-A0A859QIK8-F1
#
_cell.length_a   1.000
_cell.length_b   1.000
_cell.length_c   1.000
_cell.angle_alpha   90.00
_cell.angle_beta   90.00
_cell.angle_gamma   90.00
#
_symmetry.space_group_name_H-M   'P 1'
#
loop_
_entity.id
_entity.type
_entity.pdbx_description
1 polymer ?
#
loop_
_entity_poly.entity_id
_entity_poly.type
_entity_poly.pdbx_seq_one_letter_code
_entity_poly.pdbx_strand_id
1 'polypeptide(L)'
;MREELAGIISAIKDVQLPATFDGLFRSIWSQDEARFHSQEGYILDYKETVPHNFTESYGVGFVRLALGFYNSFGGIIVVGVKDRALTVEGVAGPFDVESFNRALTDFAAINIECLSKVYRVPGLSDKQVAVILVPKRGGELPARLQREVGKYRAGTLWVRDRHEVLQAEPRHLALLYSERQLLPADSDEASRFPVHRSFPPSPATMKEFINRGDLLSTLWNWFVAGENPRLYLHGPGGSGKSTLAFEFARILAEHGHGVRSRSGDRLDYVIFISGKETELNPLSGKEQSFALRQFSNAREEFVQIIHHSGMMSLRDASDASDGEISRTLDELFSEFSGLIVLDDIDALSRRGLETGEESLFIKSVLAKKRTRILYTLRYPPQHALTSSLSVPGLDAESEFFAFLEVCCKQFDVPHPQPEIVHQIATETNLLPLLIETVVGLRRFCGNYTQALELFRDKGGNESRRYLYQREYDRLDRSGKSRHVLGALYLVEEPVSFTTLSSLFQFTTEQIRDALSECASVFLSTAEDEQGETVYQLTPPCIPFIRLVSQQLPHFEMMKAKVKYFNGQGSKYTPEVAAVISSLQVMIREKRFVDMVSLGESFSPNDTVLANPKVLALLGQACAELGPDHKEKARAYFRQAEGIGYHDVFMMRRWYNMEANYNLPEAERICTKMIENSRDNPRALSEFWSKQGQCFFTRANSLATSSRDKALTSLRDSVVSYFEGNWIAASAKFDASDACYWAERPLHRLVSLMGEDIEHIFLLIEQLAQRRHDITADAAQVLIRYVRQIPAPIVEGARRKIKGLCSRTSQALVKSLKDLQRFPGFAGIYDELSAIHDLL
;
A
#
# COMPACT_ATOMS: atom_id res chain seq x y z
N MET A 1 39.93 44.30 -5.02
CA MET A 1 38.69 43.83 -4.38
C MET A 1 38.64 44.03 -2.86
N ARG A 2 39.52 43.40 -2.04
CA ARG A 2 39.45 43.53 -0.56
C ARG A 2 39.64 44.96 -0.02
N GLU A 3 40.48 45.77 -0.67
CA GLU A 3 40.68 47.19 -0.32
C GLU A 3 39.56 48.09 -0.85
N GLU A 4 39.05 47.80 -2.05
CA GLU A 4 38.00 48.60 -2.69
C GLU A 4 36.69 48.56 -1.90
N LEU A 5 36.33 47.42 -1.30
CA LEU A 5 35.09 47.27 -0.53
C LEU A 5 35.30 47.27 0.99
N ALA A 6 36.48 47.71 1.47
CA ALA A 6 36.84 47.64 2.89
C ALA A 6 35.85 48.36 3.81
N GLY A 7 35.39 49.55 3.42
CA GLY A 7 34.39 50.33 4.17
C GLY A 7 33.05 49.59 4.31
N ILE A 8 32.59 48.95 3.21
CA ILE A 8 31.36 48.15 3.18
C ILE A 8 31.50 46.90 4.05
N ILE A 9 32.63 46.20 3.96
CA ILE A 9 32.91 45.01 4.77
C ILE A 9 32.95 45.35 6.26
N SER A 10 33.56 46.47 6.65
CA SER A 10 33.55 46.93 8.06
C SER A 10 32.13 47.21 8.52
N ALA A 11 31.35 47.97 7.74
CA ALA A 11 29.97 48.30 8.08
C ALA A 11 29.09 47.06 8.31
N ILE A 12 29.27 46.01 7.49
CA ILE A 12 28.56 44.73 7.65
C ILE A 12 29.01 43.99 8.90
N LYS A 13 30.32 43.95 9.19
CA LYS A 13 30.88 43.28 10.37
C LYS A 13 30.46 43.96 11.67
N ASP A 14 30.51 45.28 11.69
CA ASP A 14 30.21 46.12 12.85
C ASP A 14 28.69 46.34 13.02
N VAL A 15 27.89 45.88 12.04
CA VAL A 15 26.43 46.07 11.96
C VAL A 15 26.06 47.56 12.12
N GLN A 16 26.86 48.44 11.51
CA GLN A 16 26.69 49.88 11.67
C GLN A 16 27.05 50.63 10.38
N LEU A 17 26.24 51.63 10.04
CA LEU A 17 26.51 52.54 8.93
C LEU A 17 27.39 53.72 9.37
N PRO A 18 28.51 54.01 8.66
CA PRO A 18 29.42 55.10 9.02
C PRO A 18 28.77 56.49 9.08
N ALA A 19 29.41 57.42 9.77
CA ALA A 19 28.92 58.80 9.89
C ALA A 19 28.85 59.52 8.53
N THR A 20 29.84 59.30 7.68
CA THR A 20 30.09 60.05 6.44
C THR A 20 30.04 59.15 5.21
N PHE A 21 29.79 59.75 4.03
CA PHE A 21 29.78 59.06 2.74
C PHE A 21 31.14 58.40 2.44
N ASP A 22 32.24 59.15 2.65
CA ASP A 22 33.59 58.67 2.40
C ASP A 22 33.99 57.49 3.30
N GLY A 23 33.45 57.42 4.52
CA GLY A 23 33.68 56.28 5.41
C GLY A 23 33.18 54.95 4.82
N LEU A 24 32.22 55.01 3.89
CA LEU A 24 31.63 53.83 3.26
C LEU A 24 32.09 53.63 1.81
N PHE A 25 32.19 54.72 1.02
CA PHE A 25 32.31 54.65 -0.43
C PHE A 25 33.57 55.27 -1.03
N ARG A 26 34.50 55.81 -0.21
CA ARG A 26 35.69 56.52 -0.72
C ARG A 26 36.46 55.77 -1.80
N SER A 27 36.57 54.46 -1.66
CA SER A 27 37.32 53.59 -2.56
C SER A 27 36.54 53.13 -3.79
N ILE A 28 35.22 53.37 -3.87
CA ILE A 28 34.37 52.96 -4.99
C ILE A 28 33.65 54.13 -5.70
N TRP A 29 33.83 55.35 -5.21
CA TRP A 29 33.25 56.58 -5.77
C TRP A 29 34.27 57.38 -6.57
N SER A 30 33.93 57.77 -7.80
CA SER A 30 34.70 58.73 -8.59
C SER A 30 33.99 60.09 -8.58
N GLN A 31 34.61 61.08 -7.92
CA GLN A 31 34.07 62.44 -7.88
C GLN A 31 34.12 63.12 -9.25
N ASP A 32 35.17 62.86 -10.04
CA ASP A 32 35.35 63.46 -11.36
C ASP A 32 34.33 62.95 -12.39
N GLU A 33 33.96 61.68 -12.31
CA GLU A 33 33.00 61.04 -13.22
C GLU A 33 31.57 60.99 -12.64
N ALA A 34 31.37 61.45 -11.41
CA ALA A 34 30.10 61.44 -10.68
C ALA A 34 29.38 60.06 -10.70
N ARG A 35 30.15 58.97 -10.61
CA ARG A 35 29.65 57.60 -10.65
C ARG A 35 30.38 56.65 -9.71
N PHE A 36 29.72 55.56 -9.36
CA PHE A 36 30.38 54.41 -8.76
C PHE A 36 31.14 53.62 -9.82
N HIS A 37 32.30 53.06 -9.46
CA HIS A 37 33.08 52.20 -10.37
C HIS A 37 33.12 50.73 -9.92
N SER A 38 32.59 50.40 -8.73
CA SER A 38 32.36 49.02 -8.32
C SER A 38 31.00 48.53 -8.83
N GLN A 39 31.00 47.38 -9.49
CA GLN A 39 29.79 46.69 -9.91
C GLN A 39 29.09 46.01 -8.72
N GLU A 40 27.84 45.59 -8.95
CA GLU A 40 27.10 44.75 -8.00
C GLU A 40 27.83 43.42 -7.75
N GLY A 41 27.68 42.90 -6.53
CA GLY A 41 28.35 41.68 -6.12
C GLY A 41 27.77 41.08 -4.85
N TYR A 42 28.53 40.21 -4.18
CA TYR A 42 28.04 39.42 -3.05
C TYR A 42 27.55 40.22 -1.85
N ILE A 43 27.95 41.50 -1.73
CA ILE A 43 27.67 42.37 -0.58
C ILE A 43 27.16 43.76 -0.98
N LEU A 44 26.99 44.04 -2.27
CA LEU A 44 26.62 45.36 -2.78
C LEU A 44 25.63 45.23 -3.93
N ASP A 45 24.57 46.04 -3.89
CA ASP A 45 23.51 46.14 -4.90
C ASP A 45 23.08 47.61 -5.08
N TYR A 46 22.68 47.98 -6.29
CA TYR A 46 22.19 49.32 -6.60
C TYR A 46 20.71 49.28 -7.00
N LYS A 47 19.97 50.32 -6.60
CA LYS A 47 18.57 50.50 -6.96
C LYS A 47 18.33 51.94 -7.35
N GLU A 48 17.51 52.16 -8.38
CA GLU A 48 17.25 53.50 -8.89
C GLU A 48 16.30 54.28 -7.97
N THR A 49 15.27 53.63 -7.44
CA THR A 49 14.18 54.29 -6.70
C THR A 49 13.82 53.58 -5.41
N VAL A 50 13.26 54.33 -4.45
CA VAL A 50 12.68 53.77 -3.22
C VAL A 50 11.32 53.14 -3.55
N PRO A 51 11.01 51.92 -3.07
CA PRO A 51 9.70 51.32 -3.29
C PRO A 51 8.60 52.06 -2.52
N HIS A 52 7.40 52.17 -3.11
CA HIS A 52 6.24 52.78 -2.44
C HIS A 52 5.67 51.91 -1.31
N ASN A 53 5.74 50.58 -1.47
CA ASN A 53 5.39 49.58 -0.47
C ASN A 53 6.22 48.31 -0.72
N PHE A 54 6.15 47.34 0.20
CA PHE A 54 6.90 46.09 0.13
C PHE A 54 6.07 44.88 -0.32
N THR A 55 4.82 45.10 -0.74
CA THR A 55 3.89 44.06 -1.18
C THR A 55 3.79 43.97 -2.70
N GLU A 56 4.09 45.05 -3.43
CA GLU A 56 4.13 45.07 -4.89
C GLU A 56 5.41 44.46 -5.46
N SER A 57 5.39 44.10 -6.75
CA SER A 57 6.49 43.37 -7.41
C SER A 57 7.88 44.00 -7.22
N TYR A 58 7.99 45.33 -7.23
CA TYR A 58 9.28 46.01 -7.03
C TYR A 58 9.74 45.94 -5.56
N GLY A 59 8.84 46.17 -4.61
CA GLY A 59 9.10 46.06 -3.18
C GLY A 59 9.41 44.63 -2.72
N VAL A 60 8.73 43.64 -3.30
CA VAL A 60 9.06 42.21 -3.12
C VAL A 60 10.47 41.90 -3.60
N GLY A 61 10.97 42.61 -4.62
CA GLY A 61 12.37 42.56 -5.05
C GLY A 61 13.35 42.96 -3.94
N PHE A 62 13.03 44.00 -3.15
CA PHE A 62 13.83 44.40 -1.99
C PHE A 62 13.81 43.36 -0.87
N VAL A 63 12.64 42.77 -0.59
CA VAL A 63 12.49 41.67 0.40
C VAL A 63 13.34 40.47 0.00
N ARG A 64 13.24 40.04 -1.26
CA ARG A 64 14.06 38.96 -1.84
C ARG A 64 15.55 39.27 -1.68
N LEU A 65 15.95 40.49 -1.99
CA LEU A 65 17.33 40.94 -1.92
C LEU A 65 17.89 40.92 -0.49
N ALA A 66 17.15 41.49 0.47
CA ALA A 66 17.56 41.48 1.87
C ALA A 66 17.65 40.07 2.43
N LEU A 67 16.70 39.18 2.11
CA LEU A 67 16.77 37.79 2.57
C LEU A 67 17.96 37.03 1.93
N GLY A 68 18.25 37.28 0.65
CA GLY A 68 19.45 36.75 -0.01
C GLY A 68 20.75 37.21 0.65
N PHE A 69 20.88 38.50 0.98
CA PHE A 69 22.02 39.04 1.69
C PHE A 69 22.13 38.51 3.12
N TYR A 70 21.04 38.55 3.89
CA TYR A 70 20.99 38.07 5.26
C TYR A 70 21.42 36.60 5.37
N ASN A 71 20.94 35.76 4.44
CA ASN A 71 21.29 34.35 4.40
C ASN A 71 22.74 34.07 3.98
N SER A 72 23.37 35.01 3.29
CA SER A 72 24.73 34.89 2.74
C SER A 72 25.71 35.68 3.62
N PHE A 73 26.24 36.81 3.15
CA PHE A 73 27.34 37.53 3.81
C PHE A 73 26.90 38.79 4.55
N GLY A 74 25.60 39.10 4.58
CA GLY A 74 25.12 40.47 4.76
C GLY A 74 25.34 41.30 3.49
N GLY A 75 24.91 42.56 3.48
CA GLY A 75 25.08 43.40 2.30
C GLY A 75 24.59 44.82 2.45
N ILE A 76 24.92 45.64 1.47
CA ILE A 76 24.48 47.02 1.35
C ILE A 76 23.68 47.21 0.07
N ILE A 77 22.52 47.86 0.20
CA ILE A 77 21.66 48.27 -0.91
C ILE A 77 21.77 49.79 -1.00
N VAL A 78 22.21 50.31 -2.15
CA VAL A 78 22.33 51.75 -2.40
C VAL A 78 21.23 52.19 -3.35
N VAL A 79 20.32 53.03 -2.86
CA VAL A 79 19.15 53.53 -3.58
C VAL A 79 19.41 54.96 -4.09
N GLY A 80 18.96 55.26 -5.30
CA GLY A 80 19.21 56.52 -6.01
C GLY A 80 20.33 56.41 -7.05
N VAL A 81 20.68 55.20 -7.49
CA VAL A 81 21.75 54.93 -8.47
C VAL A 81 21.20 54.12 -9.64
N LYS A 82 21.49 54.56 -10.86
CA LYS A 82 21.14 53.82 -12.09
C LYS A 82 22.03 52.59 -12.22
N ASP A 83 21.44 51.42 -12.14
CA ASP A 83 22.12 50.11 -12.14
C ASP A 83 23.16 49.96 -13.27
N ARG A 84 22.80 50.25 -14.54
CA ARG A 84 23.72 50.07 -15.68
C ARG A 84 24.78 51.16 -15.85
N ALA A 85 24.44 52.40 -15.47
CA ALA A 85 25.33 53.55 -15.67
C ALA A 85 26.18 53.84 -14.43
N LEU A 86 25.78 53.31 -13.27
CA LEU A 86 26.32 53.57 -11.94
C LEU A 86 26.35 55.07 -11.57
N THR A 87 25.56 55.87 -12.26
CA THR A 87 25.39 57.31 -12.03
C THR A 87 24.31 57.58 -10.99
N VAL A 88 24.51 58.60 -10.17
CA VAL A 88 23.55 58.98 -9.12
C VAL A 88 22.39 59.78 -9.72
N GLU A 89 21.17 59.28 -9.57
CA GLU A 89 19.91 60.02 -9.82
C GLU A 89 19.45 60.75 -8.55
N GLY A 90 19.70 60.15 -7.40
CA GLY A 90 19.28 60.63 -6.09
C GLY A 90 17.93 60.09 -5.66
N VAL A 91 17.61 60.20 -4.37
CA VAL A 91 16.31 59.83 -3.81
C VAL A 91 15.51 61.07 -3.42
N ALA A 92 14.20 61.04 -3.69
CA ALA A 92 13.30 62.16 -3.36
C ALA A 92 12.90 62.20 -1.87
N GLY A 93 13.13 61.12 -1.12
CA GLY A 93 12.74 61.00 0.29
C GLY A 93 13.51 59.89 1.02
N PRO A 94 13.38 59.81 2.35
CA PRO A 94 14.03 58.78 3.16
C PRO A 94 13.47 57.39 2.86
N PHE A 95 14.29 56.36 3.01
CA PHE A 95 13.85 54.97 2.96
C PHE A 95 13.17 54.61 4.29
N ASP A 96 11.92 54.14 4.24
CA ASP A 96 11.18 53.71 5.42
C ASP A 96 11.65 52.32 5.88
N VAL A 97 12.70 52.31 6.70
CA VAL A 97 13.31 51.08 7.23
C VAL A 97 12.43 50.37 8.25
N GLU A 98 11.56 51.09 8.96
CA GLU A 98 10.64 50.49 9.93
C GLU A 98 9.59 49.64 9.22
N SER A 99 8.97 50.18 8.17
CA SER A 99 8.06 49.42 7.31
C SER A 99 8.76 48.27 6.62
N PHE A 100 10.04 48.43 6.24
CA PHE A 100 10.83 47.36 5.63
C PHE A 100 11.13 46.21 6.62
N ASN A 101 11.59 46.53 7.83
CA ASN A 101 11.85 45.55 8.88
C ASN A 101 10.56 44.82 9.27
N ARG A 102 9.43 45.55 9.38
CA ARG A 102 8.12 44.93 9.61
C ARG A 102 7.75 43.97 8.49
N ALA A 103 7.95 44.35 7.23
CA ALA A 103 7.70 43.47 6.08
C ALA A 103 8.58 42.21 6.11
N LEU A 104 9.86 42.33 6.48
CA LEU A 104 10.75 41.17 6.64
C LEU A 104 10.29 40.23 7.75
N THR A 105 9.95 40.75 8.93
CA THR A 105 9.37 39.97 10.03
C THR A 105 8.07 39.30 9.61
N ASP A 106 7.21 40.05 8.92
CA ASP A 106 5.94 39.56 8.41
C ASP A 106 6.13 38.39 7.43
N PHE A 107 7.06 38.50 6.49
CA PHE A 107 7.23 37.50 5.44
C PHE A 107 8.08 36.29 5.85
N ALA A 108 9.05 36.46 6.76
CA ALA A 108 9.99 35.41 7.14
C ALA A 108 9.83 34.90 8.59
N ALA A 109 8.95 35.52 9.39
CA ALA A 109 8.76 35.27 10.82
C ALA A 109 10.06 35.33 11.65
N ILE A 110 11.02 36.15 11.21
CA ILE A 110 12.27 36.41 11.92
C ILE A 110 12.55 37.91 11.95
N ASN A 111 13.14 38.38 13.04
CA ASN A 111 13.48 39.79 13.20
C ASN A 111 14.82 40.07 12.53
N ILE A 112 14.77 40.61 11.30
CA ILE A 112 15.94 41.15 10.61
C ILE A 112 15.94 42.65 10.83
N GLU A 113 16.90 43.14 11.61
CA GLU A 113 17.07 44.57 11.84
C GLU A 113 17.97 45.17 10.76
N CYS A 114 17.37 45.68 9.69
CA CYS A 114 18.09 46.50 8.72
C CYS A 114 18.24 47.92 9.26
N LEU A 115 19.37 48.55 8.93
CA LEU A 115 19.62 49.97 9.21
C LEU A 115 19.55 50.75 7.91
N SER A 116 19.03 51.98 7.95
CA SER A 116 19.07 52.87 6.80
C SER A 116 19.69 54.21 7.16
N LYS A 117 20.40 54.81 6.20
CA LYS A 117 20.95 56.16 6.33
C LYS A 117 20.99 56.86 4.98
N VAL A 118 20.74 58.17 5.00
CA VAL A 118 20.83 59.01 3.81
C VAL A 118 22.16 59.75 3.81
N TYR A 119 22.89 59.69 2.70
CA TYR A 119 24.17 60.38 2.52
C TYR A 119 24.06 61.41 1.39
N ARG A 120 24.63 62.59 1.62
CA ARG A 120 24.86 63.57 0.55
C ARG A 120 26.05 63.12 -0.29
N VAL A 121 25.90 63.17 -1.61
CA VAL A 121 26.94 62.70 -2.53
C VAL A 121 27.98 63.81 -2.77
N PRO A 122 29.27 63.58 -2.50
CA PRO A 122 30.32 64.57 -2.77
C PRO A 122 30.36 64.94 -4.26
N GLY A 123 30.38 66.25 -4.54
CA GLY A 123 30.39 66.79 -5.91
C GLY A 123 29.00 66.99 -6.53
N LEU A 124 27.91 66.55 -5.88
CA LEU A 124 26.54 66.73 -6.34
C LEU A 124 25.69 67.34 -5.21
N SER A 125 25.64 68.68 -5.13
CA SER A 125 25.04 69.40 -3.98
C SER A 125 23.58 69.05 -3.69
N ASP A 126 22.83 68.64 -4.72
CA ASP A 126 21.38 68.46 -4.64
C ASP A 126 20.98 66.98 -4.62
N LYS A 127 21.94 66.05 -4.69
CA LYS A 127 21.67 64.61 -4.78
C LYS A 127 22.06 63.88 -3.50
N GLN A 128 21.18 63.00 -3.06
CA GLN A 128 21.36 62.16 -1.89
C GLN A 128 21.06 60.71 -2.25
N VAL A 129 21.76 59.77 -1.62
CA VAL A 129 21.51 58.33 -1.76
C VAL A 129 21.04 57.77 -0.43
N ALA A 130 20.05 56.86 -0.47
CA ALA A 130 19.66 56.09 0.70
C ALA A 130 20.42 54.77 0.71
N VAL A 131 21.04 54.44 1.83
CA VAL A 131 21.86 53.24 1.99
C VAL A 131 21.19 52.38 3.04
N ILE A 132 20.89 51.14 2.69
CA ILE A 132 20.36 50.13 3.61
C ILE A 132 21.43 49.10 3.90
N LEU A 133 21.71 48.87 5.17
CA LEU A 133 22.55 47.78 5.66
C LEU A 133 21.67 46.60 6.04
N VAL A 134 21.93 45.46 5.40
CA VAL A 134 21.35 44.17 5.76
C VAL A 134 22.39 43.40 6.58
N PRO A 135 22.09 43.04 7.84
CA PRO A 135 23.04 42.34 8.68
C PRO A 135 23.34 40.94 8.13
N LYS A 136 24.52 40.41 8.46
CA LYS A 136 24.80 38.98 8.25
C LYS A 136 24.07 38.17 9.31
N ARG A 137 23.41 37.08 8.92
CA ARG A 137 22.87 36.11 9.89
C ARG A 137 23.99 35.51 10.76
N GLY A 138 23.68 35.29 12.03
CA GLY A 138 24.54 34.56 12.98
C GLY A 138 24.54 33.04 12.76
N GLY A 139 24.70 32.26 13.83
CA GLY A 139 24.65 30.78 13.79
C GLY A 139 23.24 30.19 13.61
N GLU A 140 22.21 31.03 13.52
CA GLU A 140 20.81 30.63 13.33
C GLU A 140 20.57 29.95 11.98
N LEU A 141 19.43 29.27 11.85
CA LEU A 141 19.02 28.61 10.60
C LEU A 141 18.71 29.61 9.47
N PRO A 142 18.84 29.21 8.19
CA PRO A 142 18.57 30.12 7.07
C PRO A 142 17.14 30.64 7.07
N ALA A 143 16.99 31.94 6.86
CA ALA A 143 15.73 32.64 6.75
C ALA A 143 14.96 32.17 5.52
N ARG A 144 13.72 31.76 5.72
CA ARG A 144 12.82 31.30 4.65
C ARG A 144 11.56 32.13 4.65
N LEU A 145 10.91 32.17 3.50
CA LEU A 145 9.59 32.74 3.38
C LEU A 145 8.58 31.85 4.13
N GLN A 146 7.70 32.43 4.96
CA GLN A 146 6.68 31.68 5.73
C GLN A 146 5.30 31.72 5.09
N ARG A 147 5.06 32.68 4.19
CA ARG A 147 3.81 32.85 3.45
C ARG A 147 4.10 33.14 1.99
N GLU A 148 3.15 32.92 1.11
CA GLU A 148 3.31 33.28 -0.30
C GLU A 148 3.44 34.80 -0.47
N VAL A 149 4.39 35.24 -1.30
CA VAL A 149 4.63 36.66 -1.60
C VAL A 149 4.83 36.82 -3.11
N GLY A 150 3.88 37.48 -3.76
CA GLY A 150 3.88 37.65 -5.21
C GLY A 150 3.82 36.31 -5.92
N LYS A 151 4.90 35.93 -6.60
CA LYS A 151 5.03 34.64 -7.31
C LYS A 151 5.81 33.56 -6.54
N TYR A 152 6.26 33.87 -5.33
CA TYR A 152 7.15 33.01 -4.55
C TYR A 152 6.37 32.29 -3.44
N ARG A 153 6.49 30.96 -3.43
CA ARG A 153 5.80 30.09 -2.46
C ARG A 153 6.43 30.19 -1.06
N ALA A 154 5.65 29.89 -0.03
CA ALA A 154 6.18 29.64 1.31
C ALA A 154 7.27 28.55 1.28
N GLY A 155 8.23 28.61 2.18
CA GLY A 155 9.41 27.73 2.23
C GLY A 155 10.58 28.19 1.35
N THR A 156 10.38 29.12 0.42
CA THR A 156 11.43 29.59 -0.49
C THR A 156 12.64 30.13 0.28
N LEU A 157 13.81 29.61 -0.09
CA LEU A 157 15.10 30.00 0.46
C LEU A 157 15.91 30.75 -0.61
N TRP A 158 16.45 31.91 -0.26
CA TRP A 158 17.25 32.72 -1.18
C TRP A 158 18.72 32.78 -0.77
N VAL A 159 19.58 32.84 -1.78
CA VAL A 159 21.03 33.01 -1.65
C VAL A 159 21.49 34.13 -2.57
N ARG A 160 22.46 34.92 -2.11
CA ARG A 160 23.17 35.89 -2.94
C ARG A 160 24.34 35.19 -3.60
N ASP A 161 24.29 35.05 -4.92
CA ASP A 161 25.40 34.54 -5.72
C ASP A 161 25.88 35.64 -6.68
N ARG A 162 27.03 36.22 -6.36
CA ARG A 162 27.60 37.38 -7.07
C ARG A 162 26.59 38.52 -7.11
N HIS A 163 26.18 38.96 -8.31
CA HIS A 163 25.26 40.08 -8.53
C HIS A 163 23.79 39.65 -8.50
N GLU A 164 23.48 38.35 -8.42
CA GLU A 164 22.12 37.85 -8.49
C GLU A 164 21.64 37.28 -7.16
N VAL A 165 20.32 37.34 -6.97
CA VAL A 165 19.65 36.60 -5.88
C VAL A 165 18.90 35.45 -6.48
N LEU A 166 19.37 34.26 -6.15
CA LEU A 166 18.87 33.00 -6.67
C LEU A 166 18.05 32.28 -5.60
N GLN A 167 17.12 31.44 -6.05
CA GLN A 167 16.55 30.42 -5.18
C GLN A 167 17.65 29.39 -4.86
N ALA A 168 17.72 28.98 -3.60
CA ALA A 168 18.75 28.04 -3.15
C ALA A 168 18.58 26.67 -3.83
N GLU A 169 19.70 26.12 -4.28
CA GLU A 169 19.83 24.79 -4.87
C GLU A 169 20.72 23.95 -3.94
N PRO A 170 20.82 22.62 -4.10
CA PRO A 170 21.62 21.77 -3.21
C PRO A 170 23.08 22.25 -3.03
N ARG A 171 23.69 22.74 -4.11
CA ARG A 171 25.05 23.33 -4.09
C ARG A 171 25.19 24.56 -3.18
N HIS A 172 24.10 25.30 -2.96
CA HIS A 172 24.08 26.51 -2.13
C HIS A 172 23.92 26.18 -0.63
N LEU A 173 23.43 24.99 -0.29
CA LEU A 173 23.09 24.65 1.11
C LEU A 173 24.32 24.69 2.03
N ALA A 174 25.47 24.18 1.59
CA ALA A 174 26.68 24.22 2.41
C ALA A 174 27.08 25.67 2.81
N LEU A 175 26.96 26.63 1.88
CA LEU A 175 27.18 28.04 2.19
C LEU A 175 26.15 28.57 3.19
N LEU A 176 24.87 28.30 2.94
CA LEU A 176 23.76 28.76 3.78
C LEU A 176 23.86 28.22 5.21
N TYR A 177 24.44 27.04 5.42
CA TYR A 177 24.63 26.44 6.73
C TYR A 177 26.06 26.64 7.30
N SER A 178 26.92 27.38 6.62
CA SER A 178 28.28 27.75 7.08
C SER A 178 28.29 29.02 7.95
N GLU A 179 29.44 29.40 8.49
CA GLU A 179 29.60 30.69 9.20
C GLU A 179 29.69 31.92 8.27
N ARG A 180 29.87 31.70 6.96
CA ARG A 180 29.88 32.73 5.91
C ARG A 180 30.86 33.87 6.24
N GLN A 181 32.06 33.50 6.69
CA GLN A 181 33.09 34.46 7.14
C GLN A 181 33.91 35.05 5.97
N LEU A 182 34.14 34.27 4.93
CA LEU A 182 34.97 34.63 3.78
C LEU A 182 34.13 34.63 2.52
N LEU A 183 34.34 35.64 1.67
CA LEU A 183 33.77 35.65 0.33
C LEU A 183 34.44 34.57 -0.53
N PRO A 184 33.75 33.98 -1.52
CA PRO A 184 34.33 32.93 -2.35
C PRO A 184 35.61 33.34 -3.09
N ALA A 185 35.75 34.63 -3.43
CA ALA A 185 36.94 35.18 -4.07
C ALA A 185 38.15 35.32 -3.11
N ASP A 186 37.90 35.31 -1.80
CA ASP A 186 38.90 35.49 -0.75
C ASP A 186 39.30 34.16 -0.08
N SER A 187 38.71 33.04 -0.47
CA SER A 187 39.08 31.73 0.09
C SER A 187 40.34 31.21 -0.60
N ASP A 188 41.48 31.25 0.10
CA ASP A 188 42.66 30.51 -0.33
C ASP A 188 42.32 29.01 -0.32
N GLU A 189 42.47 28.33 -1.46
CA GLU A 189 42.29 26.86 -1.53
C GLU A 189 43.18 26.14 -0.51
N ALA A 190 44.37 26.69 -0.22
CA ALA A 190 45.31 26.19 0.78
C ALA A 190 44.81 26.29 2.23
N SER A 191 43.80 27.11 2.52
CA SER A 191 43.21 27.28 3.86
C SER A 191 42.02 26.36 4.15
N ARG A 192 41.56 25.61 3.14
CA ARG A 192 40.46 24.64 3.27
C ARG A 192 41.02 23.33 3.82
N PHE A 193 40.66 23.00 5.05
CA PHE A 193 40.91 21.67 5.60
C PHE A 193 40.04 20.67 4.83
N PRO A 194 40.63 19.68 4.13
CA PRO A 194 39.85 18.70 3.41
C PRO A 194 39.09 17.83 4.41
N VAL A 195 37.80 17.63 4.16
CA VAL A 195 37.00 16.68 4.92
C VAL A 195 37.40 15.28 4.48
N HIS A 196 37.82 14.43 5.42
CA HIS A 196 38.08 13.02 5.12
C HIS A 196 36.80 12.37 4.62
N ARG A 197 36.86 11.64 3.51
CA ARG A 197 35.67 11.06 2.89
C ARG A 197 35.90 9.63 2.45
N SER A 198 34.93 8.79 2.74
CA SER A 198 34.91 7.42 2.26
C SER A 198 33.49 7.02 1.88
N PHE A 199 33.30 6.83 0.58
CA PHE A 199 32.00 6.53 -0.02
C PHE A 199 32.08 5.31 -0.92
N PRO A 200 31.05 4.46 -0.97
CA PRO A 200 30.88 3.54 -2.09
C PRO A 200 30.55 4.35 -3.36
N PRO A 201 30.56 3.73 -4.54
CA PRO A 201 29.88 4.28 -5.72
C PRO A 201 28.45 4.74 -5.41
N SER A 202 27.99 5.77 -6.11
CA SER A 202 26.63 6.30 -5.92
C SER A 202 25.58 5.19 -6.07
N PRO A 203 24.64 5.05 -5.12
CA PRO A 203 23.53 4.10 -5.24
C PRO A 203 22.46 4.58 -6.24
N ALA A 204 22.62 5.78 -6.81
CA ALA A 204 21.72 6.31 -7.81
C ALA A 204 21.87 5.56 -9.14
N THR A 205 20.75 5.10 -9.66
CA THR A 205 20.62 4.57 -11.03
C THR A 205 20.64 5.69 -12.08
N MET A 206 20.30 6.92 -11.65
CA MET A 206 20.30 8.12 -12.46
C MET A 206 21.64 8.87 -12.38
N LYS A 207 22.09 9.43 -13.51
CA LYS A 207 23.34 10.23 -13.56
C LYS A 207 23.22 11.59 -12.87
N GLU A 208 22.04 12.19 -12.93
CA GLU A 208 21.77 13.51 -12.34
C GLU A 208 20.79 13.36 -11.17
N PHE A 209 21.12 13.98 -10.04
CA PHE A 209 20.24 14.03 -8.88
C PHE A 209 19.21 15.15 -9.04
N ILE A 210 17.94 14.82 -8.88
CA ILE A 210 16.86 15.82 -8.84
C ILE A 210 16.73 16.35 -7.42
N ASN A 211 16.79 17.67 -7.30
CA ASN A 211 16.74 18.37 -6.03
C ASN A 211 15.52 17.97 -5.19
N ARG A 212 15.76 17.46 -3.97
CA ARG A 212 14.74 17.18 -2.95
C ARG A 212 14.80 18.23 -1.84
N GLY A 213 14.51 19.48 -2.21
CA GLY A 213 14.89 20.68 -1.45
C GLY A 213 14.46 20.68 0.02
N ASP A 214 13.22 20.29 0.31
CA ASP A 214 12.68 20.29 1.68
C ASP A 214 13.27 19.18 2.56
N LEU A 215 13.51 18.00 1.98
CA LEU A 215 14.15 16.89 2.69
C LEU A 215 15.63 17.18 2.95
N LEU A 216 16.36 17.68 1.96
CA LEU A 216 17.75 18.12 2.13
C LEU A 216 17.86 19.22 3.16
N SER A 217 16.98 20.21 3.10
CA SER A 217 16.86 21.26 4.11
C SER A 217 16.70 20.73 5.53
N THR A 218 15.84 19.72 5.69
CA THR A 218 15.60 19.07 6.99
C THR A 218 16.83 18.32 7.47
N LEU A 219 17.53 17.62 6.57
CA LEU A 219 18.81 16.97 6.86
C LEU A 219 19.88 17.97 7.32
N TRP A 220 19.99 19.11 6.63
CA TRP A 220 20.91 20.19 7.01
C TRP A 220 20.56 20.80 8.38
N ASN A 221 19.28 21.04 8.63
CA ASN A 221 18.80 21.52 9.94
C ASN A 221 19.17 20.53 11.06
N TRP A 222 18.91 19.23 10.85
CA TRP A 222 19.29 18.20 11.81
C TRP A 222 20.80 18.15 12.02
N PHE A 223 21.58 18.14 10.93
CA PHE A 223 23.02 18.01 10.99
C PHE A 223 23.70 19.17 11.72
N VAL A 224 23.21 20.40 11.56
CA VAL A 224 23.80 21.60 12.19
C VAL A 224 23.18 21.90 13.56
N ALA A 225 21.85 21.93 13.65
CA ALA A 225 21.14 22.42 14.83
C ALA A 225 20.37 21.36 15.62
N GLY A 226 20.13 20.17 15.06
CA GLY A 226 19.36 19.11 15.72
C GLY A 226 20.02 18.64 17.01
N GLU A 227 19.23 18.30 18.02
CA GLU A 227 19.76 17.82 19.31
C GLU A 227 20.20 16.36 19.23
N ASN A 228 19.42 15.52 18.56
CA ASN A 228 19.66 14.08 18.51
C ASN A 228 20.80 13.72 17.54
N PRO A 229 21.85 13.00 17.97
CA PRO A 229 22.95 12.62 17.09
C PRO A 229 22.56 11.60 16.02
N ARG A 230 21.44 10.87 16.18
CA ARG A 230 20.92 9.96 15.14
C ARG A 230 19.70 10.52 14.42
N LEU A 231 19.58 10.19 13.13
CA LEU A 231 18.38 10.40 12.32
C LEU A 231 18.12 9.21 11.41
N TYR A 232 16.84 8.89 11.25
CA TYR A 232 16.34 7.77 10.47
C TYR A 232 15.60 8.26 9.22
N LEU A 233 16.13 7.96 8.04
CA LEU A 233 15.39 8.12 6.79
C LEU A 233 14.55 6.87 6.54
N HIS A 234 13.23 7.01 6.59
CA HIS A 234 12.30 5.91 6.35
C HIS A 234 11.36 6.19 5.17
N GLY A 235 10.78 5.16 4.58
CA GLY A 235 9.88 5.32 3.43
C GLY A 235 9.88 4.08 2.53
N PRO A 236 8.93 4.01 1.58
CA PRO A 236 8.74 2.83 0.75
C PRO A 236 9.99 2.48 -0.07
N GLY A 237 10.08 1.22 -0.49
CA GLY A 237 11.12 0.80 -1.44
C GLY A 237 11.14 1.71 -2.66
N GLY A 238 12.33 2.03 -3.19
CA GLY A 238 12.44 2.84 -4.41
C GLY A 238 12.11 4.34 -4.27
N SER A 239 11.85 4.85 -3.06
CA SER A 239 11.59 6.29 -2.82
C SER A 239 12.82 7.21 -2.91
N GLY A 240 14.02 6.64 -3.05
CA GLY A 240 15.27 7.41 -3.17
C GLY A 240 15.98 7.72 -1.85
N LYS A 241 15.68 7.03 -0.74
CA LYS A 241 16.36 7.22 0.57
C LYS A 241 17.88 7.16 0.49
N SER A 242 18.42 6.06 -0.05
CA SER A 242 19.87 5.85 -0.19
C SER A 242 20.50 6.92 -1.07
N THR A 243 19.81 7.31 -2.14
CA THR A 243 20.25 8.39 -3.05
C THR A 243 20.25 9.76 -2.37
N LEU A 244 19.22 10.08 -1.57
CA LEU A 244 19.14 11.30 -0.78
C LEU A 244 20.26 11.36 0.28
N ALA A 245 20.47 10.27 1.01
CA ALA A 245 21.52 10.15 2.02
C ALA A 245 22.91 10.31 1.40
N PHE A 246 23.14 9.65 0.25
CA PHE A 246 24.39 9.73 -0.49
C PHE A 246 24.65 11.14 -0.99
N GLU A 247 23.65 11.79 -1.59
CA GLU A 247 23.79 13.15 -2.09
C GLU A 247 24.07 14.14 -0.96
N PHE A 248 23.38 14.01 0.18
CA PHE A 248 23.65 14.80 1.36
C PHE A 248 25.10 14.62 1.85
N ALA A 249 25.57 13.38 1.98
CA ALA A 249 26.94 13.06 2.38
C ALA A 249 27.98 13.61 1.39
N ARG A 250 27.71 13.50 0.09
CA ARG A 250 28.56 14.00 -1.00
C ARG A 250 28.71 15.51 -0.94
N ILE A 251 27.59 16.25 -0.86
CA ILE A 251 27.59 17.72 -0.75
C ILE A 251 28.35 18.14 0.51
N LEU A 252 28.12 17.44 1.63
CA LEU A 252 28.76 17.75 2.89
C LEU A 252 30.29 17.52 2.84
N ALA A 253 30.77 16.45 2.21
CA ALA A 253 32.22 16.23 2.07
C ALA A 253 32.88 17.20 1.07
N GLU A 254 32.21 17.56 -0.02
CA GLU A 254 32.77 18.47 -1.03
C GLU A 254 32.74 19.94 -0.57
N HIS A 255 31.66 20.35 0.10
CA HIS A 255 31.39 21.77 0.37
C HIS A 255 31.25 22.09 1.87
N GLY A 256 31.24 21.10 2.76
CA GLY A 256 30.99 21.27 4.19
C GLY A 256 32.17 21.79 5.02
N HIS A 257 33.32 22.10 4.41
CA HIS A 257 34.51 22.61 5.12
C HIS A 257 34.25 23.89 5.92
N GLY A 258 33.28 24.72 5.52
CA GLY A 258 32.87 25.94 6.21
C GLY A 258 31.75 25.74 7.23
N VAL A 259 31.17 24.54 7.30
CA VAL A 259 30.06 24.21 8.21
C VAL A 259 30.63 23.99 9.61
N ARG A 260 29.94 24.51 10.61
CA ARG A 260 30.31 24.39 12.03
C ARG A 260 29.10 23.93 12.82
N SER A 261 29.33 23.10 13.82
CA SER A 261 28.30 22.80 14.82
C SER A 261 27.99 24.02 15.68
N ARG A 262 26.91 23.97 16.47
CA ARG A 262 26.65 24.99 17.52
C ARG A 262 27.78 25.11 18.55
N SER A 263 28.56 24.05 18.77
CA SER A 263 29.75 24.06 19.63
C SER A 263 31.00 24.63 18.95
N GLY A 264 30.90 25.01 17.66
CA GLY A 264 32.02 25.52 16.88
C GLY A 264 32.93 24.44 16.28
N ASP A 265 32.58 23.17 16.42
CA ASP A 265 33.35 22.06 15.87
C ASP A 265 33.27 22.04 14.34
N ARG A 266 34.38 21.66 13.72
CA ARG A 266 34.48 21.48 12.26
C ARG A 266 34.01 20.09 11.88
N LEU A 267 33.79 19.86 10.59
CA LEU A 267 33.57 18.53 10.07
C LEU A 267 34.91 17.92 9.67
N ASP A 268 35.29 16.82 10.31
CA ASP A 268 36.54 16.12 10.07
C ASP A 268 36.37 14.95 9.09
N TYR A 269 35.27 14.21 9.18
CA TYR A 269 35.02 13.06 8.30
C TYR A 269 33.56 12.86 7.87
N VAL A 270 33.38 12.24 6.70
CA VAL A 270 32.10 11.68 6.23
C VAL A 270 32.31 10.26 5.74
N ILE A 271 31.67 9.30 6.39
CA ILE A 271 31.74 7.87 6.07
C ILE A 271 30.36 7.41 5.61
N PHE A 272 30.30 6.69 4.50
CA PHE A 272 29.10 6.01 4.05
C PHE A 272 29.41 4.52 3.90
N ILE A 273 28.62 3.67 4.55
CA ILE A 273 28.68 2.22 4.37
C ILE A 273 27.29 1.63 4.14
N SER A 274 27.22 0.55 3.34
CA SER A 274 25.95 -0.07 2.97
C SER A 274 25.89 -1.56 3.33
N GLY A 275 24.77 -1.96 3.94
CA GLY A 275 24.40 -3.35 4.22
C GLY A 275 23.56 -3.99 3.12
N LYS A 276 23.33 -3.27 2.01
CA LYS A 276 22.45 -3.67 0.91
C LYS A 276 22.88 -4.98 0.28
N GLU A 277 21.94 -5.92 0.14
CA GLU A 277 22.23 -7.27 -0.39
C GLU A 277 22.00 -7.39 -1.90
N THR A 278 21.01 -6.68 -2.42
CA THR A 278 20.62 -6.76 -3.84
C THR A 278 20.15 -5.40 -4.36
N GLU A 279 20.26 -5.24 -5.66
CA GLU A 279 19.79 -4.07 -6.41
C GLU A 279 18.95 -4.48 -7.61
N LEU A 280 18.06 -3.59 -8.04
CA LEU A 280 17.30 -3.77 -9.27
C LEU A 280 18.06 -3.11 -10.42
N ASN A 281 18.30 -3.87 -11.49
CA ASN A 281 18.85 -3.31 -12.71
C ASN A 281 17.73 -2.66 -13.54
N PRO A 282 17.72 -1.33 -13.74
CA PRO A 282 16.61 -0.63 -14.41
C PRO A 282 16.46 -0.98 -15.90
N LEU A 283 17.56 -1.38 -16.55
CA LEU A 283 17.55 -1.75 -17.97
C LEU A 283 16.99 -3.14 -18.21
N SER A 284 17.32 -4.10 -17.34
CA SER A 284 16.84 -5.48 -17.46
C SER A 284 15.58 -5.76 -16.66
N GLY A 285 15.23 -4.88 -15.72
CA GLY A 285 14.12 -5.04 -14.77
C GLY A 285 14.33 -6.18 -13.77
N LYS A 286 15.56 -6.70 -13.61
CA LYS A 286 15.85 -7.89 -12.78
C LYS A 286 16.63 -7.54 -11.52
N GLU A 287 16.34 -8.26 -10.43
CA GLU A 287 17.13 -8.20 -9.20
C GLU A 287 18.48 -8.92 -9.39
N GLN A 288 19.55 -8.30 -8.88
CA GLN A 288 20.91 -8.84 -8.89
C GLN A 288 21.61 -8.62 -7.54
N SER A 289 22.62 -9.43 -7.24
CA SER A 289 23.42 -9.27 -6.01
C SER A 289 24.15 -7.93 -5.99
N PHE A 290 24.12 -7.24 -4.85
CA PHE A 290 24.84 -5.99 -4.67
C PHE A 290 26.29 -6.28 -4.32
N ALA A 291 27.20 -6.08 -5.28
CA ALA A 291 28.60 -6.42 -5.14
C ALA A 291 29.37 -5.59 -4.10
N LEU A 292 28.79 -4.47 -3.64
CA LEU A 292 29.43 -3.50 -2.76
C LEU A 292 28.92 -3.56 -1.31
N ARG A 293 28.31 -4.69 -0.90
CA ARG A 293 27.93 -4.90 0.49
C ARG A 293 29.17 -4.87 1.38
N GLN A 294 29.16 -4.02 2.41
CA GLN A 294 30.31 -3.83 3.30
C GLN A 294 30.15 -4.52 4.66
N PHE A 295 28.91 -4.78 5.10
CA PHE A 295 28.65 -5.45 6.38
C PHE A 295 27.42 -6.35 6.35
N SER A 296 27.43 -7.35 7.22
CA SER A 296 26.36 -8.34 7.41
C SER A 296 25.99 -8.59 8.87
N ASN A 297 26.67 -7.91 9.80
CA ASN A 297 26.44 -7.89 11.25
C ASN A 297 27.05 -6.62 11.88
N ALA A 298 26.70 -6.33 13.14
CA ALA A 298 27.18 -5.14 13.85
C ALA A 298 28.72 -5.08 14.01
N ARG A 299 29.39 -6.23 14.20
CA ARG A 299 30.85 -6.23 14.33
C ARG A 299 31.52 -5.79 13.03
N GLU A 300 31.10 -6.36 11.90
CA GLU A 300 31.58 -5.94 10.57
C GLU A 300 31.32 -4.46 10.32
N GLU A 301 30.14 -3.96 10.70
CA GLU A 301 29.81 -2.53 10.61
C GLU A 301 30.83 -1.67 11.36
N PHE A 302 31.15 -2.01 12.62
CA PHE A 302 32.13 -1.26 13.41
C PHE A 302 33.54 -1.32 12.82
N VAL A 303 33.95 -2.51 12.33
CA VAL A 303 35.23 -2.69 11.62
C VAL A 303 35.29 -1.79 10.38
N GLN A 304 34.20 -1.71 9.61
CA GLN A 304 34.14 -0.86 8.43
C GLN A 304 34.18 0.63 8.79
N ILE A 305 33.50 1.07 9.85
CA ILE A 305 33.58 2.46 10.34
C ILE A 305 35.03 2.82 10.70
N ILE A 306 35.71 1.96 11.47
CA ILE A 306 37.10 2.19 11.87
C ILE A 306 38.02 2.23 10.64
N HIS A 307 37.90 1.27 9.73
CA HIS A 307 38.70 1.23 8.51
C HIS A 307 38.49 2.48 7.65
N HIS A 308 37.23 2.83 7.38
CA HIS A 308 36.90 3.97 6.53
C HIS A 308 37.15 5.32 7.19
N SER A 309 37.28 5.38 8.52
CA SER A 309 37.77 6.57 9.23
C SER A 309 39.28 6.78 9.12
N GLY A 310 40.03 5.75 8.71
CA GLY A 310 41.50 5.79 8.63
C GLY A 310 42.21 5.47 9.95
N MET A 311 41.48 5.08 11.00
CA MET A 311 42.06 4.76 12.31
C MET A 311 42.85 3.44 12.31
N MET A 312 42.44 2.44 11.51
CA MET A 312 43.14 1.16 11.37
C MET A 312 43.01 0.60 9.95
N SER A 313 43.92 -0.29 9.55
CA SER A 313 43.77 -1.05 8.29
C SER A 313 42.63 -2.06 8.41
N LEU A 314 42.02 -2.46 7.28
CA LEU A 314 40.90 -3.42 7.30
C LEU A 314 41.32 -4.76 7.92
N ARG A 315 42.56 -5.19 7.67
CA ARG A 315 43.11 -6.43 8.22
C ARG A 315 43.23 -6.35 9.74
N ASP A 316 43.88 -5.30 10.23
CA ASP A 316 44.09 -5.12 11.67
C ASP A 316 42.77 -4.93 12.41
N ALA A 317 41.83 -4.18 11.82
CA ALA A 317 40.49 -3.99 12.37
C ALA A 317 39.67 -5.29 12.40
N SER A 318 39.83 -6.16 11.39
CA SER A 318 39.14 -7.45 11.34
C SER A 318 39.67 -8.43 12.40
N ASP A 319 40.98 -8.42 12.63
CA ASP A 319 41.67 -9.27 13.60
C ASP A 319 41.58 -8.74 15.04
N ALA A 320 41.18 -7.47 15.22
CA ALA A 320 41.03 -6.83 16.53
C ALA A 320 39.95 -7.48 17.39
N SER A 321 40.19 -7.51 18.70
CA SER A 321 39.19 -7.91 19.68
C SER A 321 38.05 -6.89 19.79
N ASP A 322 36.86 -7.31 20.26
CA ASP A 322 35.72 -6.40 20.42
C ASP A 322 36.02 -5.25 21.40
N GLY A 323 36.89 -5.49 22.39
CA GLY A 323 37.38 -4.45 23.31
C GLY A 323 38.27 -3.41 22.64
N GLU A 324 39.10 -3.82 21.68
CA GLU A 324 39.91 -2.90 20.86
C GLU A 324 39.03 -2.10 19.91
N ILE A 325 38.09 -2.76 19.21
CA ILE A 325 37.10 -2.10 18.33
C ILE A 325 36.33 -1.02 19.10
N SER A 326 35.81 -1.36 20.30
CA SER A 326 35.06 -0.42 21.12
C SER A 326 35.91 0.80 21.51
N ARG A 327 37.17 0.59 21.92
CA ARG A 327 38.10 1.66 22.31
C ARG A 327 38.45 2.58 21.15
N THR A 328 38.70 2.02 19.97
CA THR A 328 39.01 2.80 18.77
C THR A 328 37.81 3.63 18.31
N LEU A 329 36.59 3.11 18.44
CA LEU A 329 35.38 3.91 18.21
C LEU A 329 35.23 5.06 19.23
N ASP A 330 35.52 4.81 20.50
CA ASP A 330 35.49 5.85 21.54
C ASP A 330 36.51 6.97 21.25
N GLU A 331 37.70 6.60 20.77
CA GLU A 331 38.73 7.54 20.33
C GLU A 331 38.27 8.35 19.12
N LEU A 332 37.75 7.69 18.07
CA LEU A 332 37.22 8.35 16.88
C LEU A 332 36.17 9.40 17.23
N PHE A 333 35.22 9.06 18.10
CA PHE A 333 34.11 9.95 18.45
C PHE A 333 34.53 11.03 19.45
N SER A 334 35.56 10.78 20.27
CA SER A 334 36.04 11.76 21.26
C SER A 334 36.96 12.81 20.65
N GLU A 335 37.68 12.48 19.57
CA GLU A 335 38.70 13.36 18.98
C GLU A 335 38.23 14.02 17.68
N PHE A 336 37.28 13.42 16.95
CA PHE A 336 36.84 13.91 15.64
C PHE A 336 35.32 14.08 15.55
N SER A 337 34.88 15.10 14.82
CA SER A 337 33.47 15.34 14.50
C SER A 337 33.16 14.90 13.07
N GLY A 338 32.05 14.21 12.85
CA GLY A 338 31.80 13.60 11.55
C GLY A 338 30.35 13.21 11.29
N LEU A 339 30.12 12.72 10.07
CA LEU A 339 28.88 12.08 9.67
C LEU A 339 29.16 10.62 9.30
N ILE A 340 28.38 9.70 9.85
CA ILE A 340 28.34 8.29 9.47
C ILE A 340 26.98 8.00 8.85
N VAL A 341 26.96 7.47 7.64
CA VAL A 341 25.75 7.03 6.95
C VAL A 341 25.73 5.51 6.90
N LEU A 342 24.67 4.92 7.44
CA LEU A 342 24.43 3.47 7.51
C LEU A 342 23.21 3.13 6.65
N ASP A 343 23.49 2.67 5.43
CA ASP A 343 22.48 2.42 4.42
C ASP A 343 21.93 0.99 4.47
N ASP A 344 20.60 0.85 4.36
CA ASP A 344 19.83 -0.39 4.40
C ASP A 344 20.03 -1.19 5.71
N ILE A 345 20.10 -0.48 6.86
CA ILE A 345 20.36 -1.09 8.18
C ILE A 345 19.28 -2.12 8.58
N ASP A 346 18.07 -1.95 8.04
CA ASP A 346 16.99 -2.89 8.29
C ASP A 346 17.28 -4.31 7.77
N ALA A 347 18.27 -4.49 6.87
CA ALA A 347 18.74 -5.79 6.42
C ALA A 347 19.21 -6.68 7.58
N LEU A 348 19.82 -6.08 8.62
CA LEU A 348 20.25 -6.79 9.82
C LEU A 348 19.05 -7.13 10.73
N SER A 349 18.20 -6.14 11.02
CA SER A 349 17.00 -6.32 11.84
C SER A 349 16.06 -7.40 11.28
N ARG A 350 15.95 -7.50 9.95
CA ARG A 350 15.17 -8.52 9.23
C ARG A 350 15.63 -9.95 9.51
N ARG A 351 16.92 -10.14 9.82
CA ARG A 351 17.52 -11.44 10.11
C ARG A 351 17.52 -11.77 11.61
N GLY A 352 16.92 -10.91 12.44
CA GLY A 352 16.99 -11.03 13.90
C GLY A 352 18.40 -10.83 14.45
N LEU A 353 19.25 -10.12 13.69
CA LEU A 353 20.62 -9.81 14.10
C LEU A 353 20.65 -8.44 14.77
N GLU A 354 21.60 -8.28 15.69
CA GLU A 354 21.89 -6.98 16.30
C GLU A 354 22.39 -5.99 15.24
N THR A 355 21.85 -4.78 15.29
CA THR A 355 22.11 -3.71 14.32
C THR A 355 23.22 -2.76 14.75
N GLY A 356 23.74 -2.85 15.98
CA GLY A 356 24.78 -1.96 16.49
C GLY A 356 24.35 -0.51 16.75
N GLU A 357 23.10 -0.14 16.43
CA GLU A 357 22.57 1.22 16.50
C GLU A 357 22.67 1.83 17.89
N GLU A 358 22.34 1.07 18.93
CA GLU A 358 22.34 1.57 20.31
C GLU A 358 23.76 1.82 20.82
N SER A 359 24.70 0.93 20.47
CA SER A 359 26.12 1.10 20.81
C SER A 359 26.71 2.36 20.18
N LEU A 360 26.43 2.61 18.90
CA LEU A 360 26.89 3.83 18.23
C LEU A 360 26.20 5.08 18.77
N PHE A 361 24.90 4.99 19.08
CA PHE A 361 24.15 6.09 19.66
C PHE A 361 24.73 6.50 21.03
N ILE A 362 24.92 5.56 21.95
CA ILE A 362 25.50 5.82 23.28
C ILE A 362 26.88 6.47 23.14
N LYS A 363 27.75 5.91 22.28
CA LYS A 363 29.07 6.49 22.03
C LYS A 363 28.98 7.92 21.50
N SER A 364 28.06 8.19 20.57
CA SER A 364 27.89 9.53 19.99
C SER A 364 27.36 10.56 21.00
N VAL A 365 26.58 10.14 22.00
CA VAL A 365 26.04 11.01 23.06
C VAL A 365 27.09 11.30 24.13
N LEU A 366 27.91 10.31 24.50
CA LEU A 366 28.94 10.46 25.54
C LEU A 366 30.22 11.14 25.03
N ALA A 367 30.39 11.20 23.72
CA ALA A 367 31.55 11.78 23.06
C ALA A 367 31.71 13.28 23.31
N LYS A 368 32.98 13.73 23.34
CA LYS A 368 33.31 15.17 23.43
C LYS A 368 33.08 15.89 22.10
N LYS A 369 33.26 15.20 20.97
CA LYS A 369 33.07 15.72 19.62
C LYS A 369 31.74 15.25 19.04
N ARG A 370 31.25 15.98 18.05
CA ARG A 370 29.91 15.70 17.48
C ARG A 370 30.03 14.72 16.31
N THR A 371 29.68 13.48 16.56
CA THR A 371 29.38 12.50 15.51
C THR A 371 27.88 12.44 15.24
N ARG A 372 27.48 12.58 13.98
CA ARG A 372 26.10 12.43 13.51
C ARG A 372 25.95 11.11 12.77
N ILE A 373 24.85 10.42 12.97
CA ILE A 373 24.59 9.11 12.37
C ILE A 373 23.27 9.14 11.62
N LEU A 374 23.33 8.87 10.32
CA LEU A 374 22.18 8.83 9.44
C LEU A 374 21.92 7.40 9.01
N TYR A 375 20.74 6.87 9.34
CA TYR A 375 20.33 5.54 8.98
C TYR A 375 19.33 5.59 7.83
N THR A 376 19.38 4.63 6.91
CA THR A 376 18.29 4.40 5.95
C THR A 376 17.61 3.07 6.23
N LEU A 377 16.28 3.09 6.28
CA LEU A 377 15.45 1.91 6.47
C LEU A 377 14.10 2.09 5.80
N ARG A 378 13.30 1.04 5.72
CA ARG A 378 11.99 1.13 5.06
C ARG A 378 10.88 1.63 5.98
N TYR A 379 10.92 1.26 7.26
CA TYR A 379 9.91 1.64 8.26
C TYR A 379 10.49 2.56 9.30
N PRO A 380 9.70 3.47 9.89
CA PRO A 380 10.18 4.24 11.02
C PRO A 380 10.45 3.30 12.21
N PRO A 381 11.56 3.49 12.94
CA PRO A 381 11.82 2.72 14.14
C PRO A 381 10.86 3.15 15.26
N GLN A 382 10.13 2.21 15.85
CA GLN A 382 9.13 2.50 16.89
C GLN A 382 9.72 3.22 18.11
N HIS A 383 10.98 2.93 18.44
CA HIS A 383 11.69 3.51 19.58
C HIS A 383 12.27 4.91 19.31
N ALA A 384 12.21 5.43 18.07
CA ALA A 384 12.83 6.69 17.68
C ALA A 384 12.03 7.49 16.63
N LEU A 385 10.70 7.52 16.77
CA LEU A 385 9.80 8.25 15.86
C LEU A 385 10.14 9.74 15.73
N THR A 386 10.50 10.40 16.84
CA THR A 386 10.88 11.82 16.87
C THR A 386 12.19 12.12 16.13
N SER A 387 13.00 11.09 15.89
CA SER A 387 14.27 11.16 15.16
C SER A 387 14.17 10.48 13.80
N SER A 388 12.98 10.49 13.21
CA SER A 388 12.71 9.88 11.91
C SER A 388 12.16 10.90 10.92
N LEU A 389 12.60 10.79 9.67
CA LEU A 389 12.19 11.62 8.55
C LEU A 389 11.65 10.72 7.45
N SER A 390 10.38 10.94 7.10
CA SER A 390 9.73 10.23 6.01
C SER A 390 10.22 10.73 4.67
N VAL A 391 10.60 9.81 3.79
CA VAL A 391 11.03 10.04 2.41
C VAL A 391 9.96 9.43 1.49
N PRO A 392 8.93 10.23 1.12
CA PRO A 392 7.87 9.80 0.23
C PRO A 392 8.39 9.68 -1.22
N GLY A 393 7.49 9.32 -2.13
CA GLY A 393 7.71 9.51 -3.57
C GLY A 393 8.04 10.98 -3.93
N LEU A 394 8.26 11.21 -5.21
CA LEU A 394 8.52 12.56 -5.71
C LEU A 394 7.27 13.43 -5.55
N ASP A 395 7.47 14.69 -5.22
CA ASP A 395 6.42 15.70 -5.27
C ASP A 395 5.94 15.90 -6.72
N ALA A 396 4.63 15.85 -6.92
CA ALA A 396 4.03 15.85 -8.25
C ALA A 396 4.27 17.17 -9.00
N GLU A 397 4.36 18.29 -8.30
CA GLU A 397 4.48 19.61 -8.92
C GLU A 397 5.95 20.01 -9.13
N SER A 398 6.79 19.78 -8.13
CA SER A 398 8.15 20.36 -8.07
C SER A 398 9.27 19.38 -8.44
N GLU A 399 9.08 18.07 -8.23
CA GLU A 399 10.15 17.07 -8.40
C GLU A 399 9.90 16.15 -9.61
N PHE A 400 8.65 15.72 -9.83
CA PHE A 400 8.30 14.67 -10.79
C PHE A 400 8.65 15.01 -12.24
N PHE A 401 8.28 16.20 -12.73
CA PHE A 401 8.53 16.59 -14.12
C PHE A 401 10.03 16.68 -14.44
N ALA A 402 10.81 17.26 -13.53
CA ALA A 402 12.26 17.35 -13.67
C ALA A 402 12.90 15.95 -13.70
N PHE A 403 12.44 15.05 -12.83
CA PHE A 403 12.90 13.66 -12.81
C PHE A 403 12.54 12.91 -14.10
N LEU A 404 11.32 13.08 -14.60
CA LEU A 404 10.89 12.47 -15.85
C LEU A 404 11.75 12.94 -17.04
N GLU A 405 12.09 14.22 -17.09
CA GLU A 405 12.97 14.77 -18.13
C GLU A 405 14.37 14.14 -18.09
N VAL A 406 14.96 14.02 -16.90
CA VAL A 406 16.27 13.37 -16.72
C VAL A 406 16.21 11.88 -17.08
N CYS A 407 15.13 11.17 -16.73
CA CYS A 407 14.92 9.80 -17.18
C CYS A 407 14.86 9.71 -18.71
N CYS A 408 14.10 10.58 -19.37
CA CYS A 408 14.00 10.56 -20.83
C CYS A 408 15.35 10.81 -21.50
N LYS A 409 16.14 11.76 -20.99
CA LYS A 409 17.52 12.03 -21.44
C LYS A 409 18.44 10.82 -21.23
N GLN A 410 18.38 10.18 -20.07
CA GLN A 410 19.24 9.04 -19.73
C GLN A 410 18.98 7.82 -20.62
N PHE A 411 17.72 7.51 -20.90
CA PHE A 411 17.34 6.37 -21.73
C PHE A 411 17.28 6.67 -23.23
N ASP A 412 17.53 7.93 -23.62
CA ASP A 412 17.45 8.41 -25.00
C ASP A 412 16.09 8.12 -25.63
N VAL A 413 15.01 8.53 -24.94
CA VAL A 413 13.62 8.35 -25.37
C VAL A 413 12.90 9.70 -25.47
N PRO A 414 11.92 9.84 -26.40
CA PRO A 414 11.14 11.07 -26.53
C PRO A 414 10.36 11.38 -25.27
N HIS A 415 10.12 12.66 -24.97
CA HIS A 415 9.27 13.03 -23.84
C HIS A 415 7.81 12.55 -24.03
N PRO A 416 7.13 12.03 -23.00
CA PRO A 416 5.72 11.63 -23.09
C PRO A 416 4.78 12.83 -23.28
N GLN A 417 3.62 12.57 -23.89
CA GLN A 417 2.53 13.55 -24.01
C GLN A 417 1.86 13.82 -22.65
N PRO A 418 1.24 15.00 -22.42
CA PRO A 418 0.67 15.37 -21.13
C PRO A 418 -0.28 14.32 -20.51
N GLU A 419 -1.13 13.69 -21.32
CA GLU A 419 -2.06 12.66 -20.86
C GLU A 419 -1.33 11.42 -20.32
N ILE A 420 -0.24 11.04 -20.99
CA ILE A 420 0.61 9.92 -20.58
C ILE A 420 1.43 10.26 -19.34
N VAL A 421 1.87 11.52 -19.19
CA VAL A 421 2.60 11.98 -18.00
C VAL A 421 1.76 11.74 -16.74
N HIS A 422 0.46 12.09 -16.78
CA HIS A 422 -0.47 11.83 -15.68
C HIS A 422 -0.68 10.33 -15.41
N GLN A 423 -0.72 9.51 -16.47
CA GLN A 423 -0.81 8.05 -16.31
C GLN A 423 0.45 7.48 -15.64
N ILE A 424 1.64 7.92 -16.05
CA ILE A 424 2.91 7.50 -15.43
C ILE A 424 2.92 7.88 -13.95
N ALA A 425 2.56 9.11 -13.61
CA ALA A 425 2.48 9.57 -12.22
C ALA A 425 1.58 8.65 -11.36
N THR A 426 0.39 8.35 -11.87
CA THR A 426 -0.62 7.52 -11.19
C THR A 426 -0.15 6.07 -11.01
N GLU A 427 0.34 5.44 -12.08
CA GLU A 427 0.75 4.03 -12.11
C GLU A 427 2.00 3.74 -11.27
N THR A 428 2.87 4.75 -11.12
CA THR A 428 4.13 4.63 -10.39
C THR A 428 4.04 5.16 -8.96
N ASN A 429 2.90 5.79 -8.59
CA ASN A 429 2.72 6.53 -7.34
C ASN A 429 3.92 7.45 -7.02
N LEU A 430 4.45 8.06 -8.08
CA LEU A 430 5.58 8.98 -8.04
C LEU A 430 6.88 8.37 -7.45
N LEU A 431 7.02 7.04 -7.42
CA LEU A 431 8.25 6.40 -6.93
C LEU A 431 9.35 6.48 -8.00
N PRO A 432 10.52 7.09 -7.72
CA PRO A 432 11.63 7.24 -8.67
C PRO A 432 11.97 5.96 -9.43
N LEU A 433 12.11 4.83 -8.72
CA LEU A 433 12.48 3.55 -9.34
C LEU A 433 11.43 3.02 -10.32
N LEU A 434 10.14 3.26 -10.05
CA LEU A 434 9.06 2.83 -10.93
C LEU A 434 8.93 3.74 -12.15
N ILE A 435 9.07 5.05 -11.96
CA ILE A 435 9.13 6.02 -13.07
C ILE A 435 10.27 5.65 -14.01
N GLU A 436 11.46 5.42 -13.45
CA GLU A 436 12.65 5.01 -14.19
C GLU A 436 12.39 3.70 -14.95
N THR A 437 11.75 2.71 -14.32
CA THR A 437 11.41 1.43 -14.97
C THR A 437 10.50 1.67 -16.19
N VAL A 438 9.44 2.48 -16.06
CA VAL A 438 8.50 2.75 -17.16
C VAL A 438 9.21 3.46 -18.32
N VAL A 439 10.04 4.46 -18.03
CA VAL A 439 10.81 5.16 -19.06
C VAL A 439 11.89 4.27 -19.68
N GLY A 440 12.51 3.37 -18.90
CA GLY A 440 13.43 2.35 -19.40
C GLY A 440 12.74 1.37 -20.35
N LEU A 441 11.54 0.89 -20.02
CA LEU A 441 10.74 0.00 -20.88
C LEU A 441 10.35 0.67 -22.20
N ARG A 442 10.14 2.00 -22.21
CA ARG A 442 9.85 2.77 -23.43
C ARG A 442 10.92 2.58 -24.50
N ARG A 443 12.18 2.36 -24.13
CA ARG A 443 13.29 2.12 -25.07
C ARG A 443 13.06 0.89 -25.97
N PHE A 444 12.34 -0.10 -25.46
CA PHE A 444 12.06 -1.35 -26.17
C PHE A 444 10.63 -1.44 -26.71
N CYS A 445 9.81 -0.41 -26.50
CA CYS A 445 8.42 -0.33 -26.96
C CYS A 445 8.28 0.70 -28.09
N GLY A 446 7.18 0.68 -28.84
CA GLY A 446 6.92 1.67 -29.90
C GLY A 446 6.46 3.03 -29.34
N ASN A 447 5.77 3.03 -28.20
CA ASN A 447 5.23 4.21 -27.52
C ASN A 447 5.09 3.98 -26.00
N TYR A 448 4.73 5.02 -25.25
CA TYR A 448 4.56 4.93 -23.79
C TYR A 448 3.31 4.16 -23.36
N THR A 449 2.25 4.13 -24.19
CA THR A 449 1.05 3.33 -23.89
C THR A 449 1.41 1.85 -23.81
N GLN A 450 2.18 1.35 -24.78
CA GLN A 450 2.70 -0.01 -24.78
C GLN A 450 3.67 -0.26 -23.61
N ALA A 451 4.51 0.72 -23.27
CA ALA A 451 5.41 0.60 -22.12
C ALA A 451 4.63 0.49 -20.80
N LEU A 452 3.55 1.26 -20.65
CA LEU A 452 2.64 1.19 -19.50
C LEU A 452 1.85 -0.12 -19.47
N GLU A 453 1.38 -0.63 -20.61
CA GLU A 453 0.76 -1.96 -20.70
C GLU A 453 1.74 -3.06 -20.28
N LEU A 454 2.96 -3.03 -20.82
CA LEU A 454 4.02 -3.98 -20.47
C LEU A 454 4.40 -3.88 -18.99
N PHE A 455 4.41 -2.67 -18.44
CA PHE A 455 4.62 -2.40 -17.02
C PHE A 455 3.48 -2.97 -16.17
N ARG A 456 2.20 -2.76 -16.53
CA ARG A 456 1.03 -3.36 -15.86
C ARG A 456 1.06 -4.89 -15.89
N ASP A 457 1.56 -5.45 -16.99
CA ASP A 457 1.68 -6.89 -17.21
C ASP A 457 3.01 -7.47 -16.66
N LYS A 458 3.71 -8.29 -17.46
CA LYS A 458 4.86 -9.09 -17.00
C LYS A 458 6.14 -8.26 -16.78
N GLY A 459 6.29 -7.13 -17.46
CA GLY A 459 7.52 -6.32 -17.42
C GLY A 459 7.76 -5.60 -16.10
N GLY A 460 6.71 -5.23 -15.37
CA GLY A 460 6.82 -4.57 -14.05
C GLY A 460 6.81 -5.52 -12.85
N ASN A 461 6.60 -6.82 -13.05
CA ASN A 461 6.44 -7.77 -11.93
C ASN A 461 7.71 -7.93 -11.09
N GLU A 462 8.89 -7.94 -11.72
CA GLU A 462 10.17 -8.05 -11.02
C GLU A 462 10.50 -6.76 -10.26
N SER A 463 10.28 -5.58 -10.85
CA SER A 463 10.41 -4.30 -10.12
C SER A 463 9.46 -4.23 -8.93
N ARG A 464 8.20 -4.64 -9.09
CA ARG A 464 7.23 -4.68 -7.98
C ARG A 464 7.58 -5.74 -6.94
N ARG A 465 8.11 -6.91 -7.33
CA ARG A 465 8.63 -7.90 -6.39
C ARG A 465 9.81 -7.32 -5.59
N TYR A 466 10.77 -6.68 -6.24
CA TYR A 466 11.88 -6.03 -5.56
C TYR A 466 11.41 -4.98 -4.53
N LEU A 467 10.35 -4.25 -4.86
CA LEU A 467 9.74 -3.25 -3.97
C LEU A 467 8.97 -3.88 -2.81
N TYR A 468 8.06 -4.82 -3.12
CA TYR A 468 6.98 -5.24 -2.23
C TYR A 468 7.12 -6.65 -1.65
N GLN A 469 7.90 -7.55 -2.29
CA GLN A 469 8.04 -8.95 -1.84
C GLN A 469 8.54 -9.01 -0.41
N ARG A 470 9.55 -8.19 -0.08
CA ARG A 470 10.11 -8.11 1.27
C ARG A 470 9.09 -7.67 2.32
N GLU A 471 8.23 -6.72 1.95
CA GLU A 471 7.19 -6.21 2.86
C GLU A 471 6.08 -7.22 3.07
N TYR A 472 5.71 -7.90 1.99
CA TYR A 472 4.71 -8.95 2.04
C TYR A 472 5.18 -10.16 2.86
N ASP A 473 6.46 -10.51 2.76
CA ASP A 473 7.05 -11.62 3.51
C ASP A 473 7.17 -11.33 5.01
N ARG A 474 7.28 -10.05 5.40
CA ARG A 474 7.27 -9.58 6.79
C ARG A 474 5.90 -9.69 7.45
N LEU A 475 4.82 -9.60 6.66
CA LEU A 475 3.46 -9.76 7.17
C LEU A 475 3.34 -11.09 7.91
N ASP A 476 2.76 -11.08 9.11
CA ASP A 476 2.58 -12.27 9.92
C ASP A 476 1.96 -13.40 9.09
N ARG A 477 2.70 -14.52 8.99
CA ARG A 477 2.29 -15.70 8.22
C ARG A 477 1.06 -16.36 8.81
N SER A 478 0.85 -16.23 10.11
CA SER A 478 -0.32 -16.73 10.84
C SER A 478 -1.45 -15.69 10.94
N GLY A 479 -1.12 -14.42 10.66
CA GLY A 479 -2.02 -13.28 10.71
C GLY A 479 -3.01 -13.21 9.55
N LYS A 480 -3.86 -12.18 9.57
CA LYS A 480 -4.92 -11.97 8.57
C LYS A 480 -4.58 -10.93 7.49
N SER A 481 -3.44 -10.27 7.60
CA SER A 481 -2.97 -9.17 6.75
C SER A 481 -2.92 -9.55 5.27
N ARG A 482 -2.32 -10.70 4.94
CA ARG A 482 -2.28 -11.21 3.55
C ARG A 482 -3.67 -11.50 2.98
N HIS A 483 -4.60 -11.95 3.83
CA HIS A 483 -5.98 -12.21 3.43
C HIS A 483 -6.74 -10.90 3.19
N VAL A 484 -6.54 -9.89 4.05
CA VAL A 484 -7.11 -8.54 3.89
C VAL A 484 -6.63 -7.91 2.58
N LEU A 485 -5.33 -7.95 2.28
CA LEU A 485 -4.78 -7.47 1.01
C LEU A 485 -5.39 -8.20 -0.20
N GLY A 486 -5.54 -9.52 -0.11
CA GLY A 486 -6.20 -10.33 -1.14
C GLY A 486 -7.66 -9.94 -1.38
N ALA A 487 -8.43 -9.61 -0.33
CA ALA A 487 -9.81 -9.15 -0.52
C ALA A 487 -9.89 -7.73 -1.08
N LEU A 488 -9.04 -6.81 -0.62
CA LEU A 488 -8.99 -5.45 -1.19
C LEU A 488 -8.64 -5.50 -2.68
N TYR A 489 -7.75 -6.42 -3.10
CA TYR A 489 -7.49 -6.68 -4.52
C TYR A 489 -8.74 -7.16 -5.28
N LEU A 490 -9.55 -8.03 -4.66
CA LEU A 490 -10.75 -8.60 -5.30
C LEU A 490 -11.95 -7.64 -5.33
N VAL A 491 -12.03 -6.70 -4.37
CA VAL A 491 -13.14 -5.73 -4.28
C VAL A 491 -12.95 -4.59 -5.28
N GLU A 492 -11.70 -4.25 -5.64
CA GLU A 492 -11.30 -3.22 -6.61
C GLU A 492 -11.66 -1.76 -6.22
N GLU A 493 -12.73 -1.55 -5.46
CA GLU A 493 -13.20 -0.26 -4.93
C GLU A 493 -12.70 0.03 -3.50
N PRO A 494 -12.68 1.30 -3.04
CA PRO A 494 -12.40 1.65 -1.64
C PRO A 494 -13.40 1.02 -0.68
N VAL A 495 -12.92 0.42 0.41
CA VAL A 495 -13.73 -0.45 1.29
C VAL A 495 -13.68 0.05 2.73
N SER A 496 -14.83 0.22 3.37
CA SER A 496 -14.89 0.62 4.79
C SER A 496 -14.49 -0.51 5.75
N PHE A 497 -14.14 -0.15 6.99
CA PHE A 497 -13.83 -1.12 8.05
C PHE A 497 -15.00 -2.08 8.33
N THR A 498 -16.23 -1.55 8.32
CA THR A 498 -17.48 -2.31 8.51
C THR A 498 -17.66 -3.32 7.38
N THR A 499 -17.38 -2.92 6.15
CA THR A 499 -17.45 -3.80 4.98
C THR A 499 -16.42 -4.92 5.04
N LEU A 500 -15.16 -4.62 5.39
CA LEU A 500 -14.13 -5.65 5.61
C LEU A 500 -14.53 -6.65 6.72
N SER A 501 -15.14 -6.15 7.80
CA SER A 501 -15.67 -6.99 8.89
C SER A 501 -16.84 -7.88 8.46
N SER A 502 -17.59 -7.49 7.43
CA SER A 502 -18.67 -8.30 6.86
C SER A 502 -18.16 -9.37 5.87
N LEU A 503 -17.10 -9.05 5.12
CA LEU A 503 -16.47 -9.94 4.14
C LEU A 503 -15.74 -11.11 4.82
N PHE A 504 -15.14 -10.84 5.98
CA PHE A 504 -14.36 -11.80 6.74
C PHE A 504 -15.06 -12.25 8.03
N GLN A 505 -14.81 -13.49 8.46
CA GLN A 505 -15.19 -13.97 9.80
C GLN A 505 -14.09 -13.68 10.83
N PHE A 506 -13.38 -12.56 10.67
CA PHE A 506 -12.30 -12.16 11.56
C PHE A 506 -12.87 -11.34 12.72
N THR A 507 -12.17 -11.35 13.85
CA THR A 507 -12.51 -10.43 14.94
C THR A 507 -12.14 -9.00 14.54
N THR A 508 -12.79 -8.03 15.17
CA THR A 508 -12.49 -6.60 14.97
C THR A 508 -11.03 -6.27 15.22
N GLU A 509 -10.42 -6.89 16.23
CA GLU A 509 -8.99 -6.77 16.55
C GLU A 509 -8.11 -7.30 15.42
N GLN A 510 -8.40 -8.50 14.90
CA GLN A 510 -7.63 -9.11 13.80
C GLN A 510 -7.64 -8.25 12.53
N ILE A 511 -8.75 -7.58 12.24
CA ILE A 511 -8.85 -6.67 11.07
C ILE A 511 -8.05 -5.39 11.34
N ARG A 512 -8.14 -4.84 12.54
CA ARG A 512 -7.39 -3.62 12.92
C ARG A 512 -5.88 -3.86 12.86
N ASP A 513 -5.41 -4.97 13.42
CA ASP A 513 -4.00 -5.35 13.38
C ASP A 513 -3.52 -5.57 11.94
N ALA A 514 -4.33 -6.25 11.13
CA ALA A 514 -4.04 -6.48 9.73
C ALA A 514 -3.95 -5.18 8.91
N LEU A 515 -4.88 -4.24 9.12
CA LEU A 515 -4.86 -2.93 8.47
C LEU A 515 -3.65 -2.10 8.94
N SER A 516 -3.36 -2.11 10.24
CA SER A 516 -2.20 -1.40 10.79
C SER A 516 -0.87 -1.92 10.24
N GLU A 517 -0.74 -3.25 10.07
CA GLU A 517 0.46 -3.87 9.50
C GLU A 517 0.62 -3.52 8.01
N CYS A 518 -0.49 -3.36 7.28
CA CYS A 518 -0.49 -3.06 5.84
C CYS A 518 -0.43 -1.56 5.50
N ALA A 519 -0.79 -0.68 6.45
CA ALA A 519 -1.09 0.74 6.22
C ALA A 519 0.05 1.53 5.55
N SER A 520 1.30 1.22 5.88
CA SER A 520 2.44 2.02 5.48
C SER A 520 2.97 1.75 4.06
N VAL A 521 2.61 0.61 3.46
CA VAL A 521 3.17 0.17 2.17
C VAL A 521 2.09 -0.15 1.15
N PHE A 522 1.03 -0.85 1.58
CA PHE A 522 0.08 -1.48 0.67
C PHE A 522 -1.26 -0.77 0.59
N LEU A 523 -1.56 0.11 1.54
CA LEU A 523 -2.87 0.75 1.65
C LEU A 523 -2.80 2.25 1.38
N SER A 524 -3.84 2.76 0.75
CA SER A 524 -4.25 4.15 0.75
C SER A 524 -5.54 4.29 1.56
N THR A 525 -5.67 5.38 2.30
CA THR A 525 -6.86 5.70 3.09
C THR A 525 -7.49 6.98 2.58
N ALA A 526 -8.82 6.99 2.43
CA ALA A 526 -9.61 8.16 2.13
C ALA A 526 -10.82 8.22 3.07
N GLU A 527 -11.51 9.36 3.09
CA GLU A 527 -12.81 9.50 3.76
C GLU A 527 -13.91 9.45 2.71
N ASP A 528 -15.00 8.75 3.02
CA ASP A 528 -16.19 8.74 2.17
C ASP A 528 -17.11 9.95 2.44
N GLU A 529 -18.21 10.05 1.68
CA GLU A 529 -19.20 11.14 1.82
C GLU A 529 -19.90 11.17 3.21
N GLN A 530 -19.75 10.11 4.01
CA GLN A 530 -20.35 9.91 5.33
C GLN A 530 -19.33 10.11 6.46
N GLY A 531 -18.06 10.36 6.12
CA GLY A 531 -16.95 10.51 7.06
C GLY A 531 -16.36 9.20 7.57
N GLU A 532 -16.69 8.04 6.99
CA GLU A 532 -16.03 6.77 7.30
C GLU A 532 -14.69 6.66 6.55
N THR A 533 -13.67 6.13 7.24
CA THR A 533 -12.39 5.81 6.59
C THR A 533 -12.54 4.58 5.69
N VAL A 534 -12.24 4.75 4.41
CA VAL A 534 -12.17 3.69 3.41
C VAL A 534 -10.73 3.33 3.09
N TYR A 535 -10.48 2.04 2.89
CA TYR A 535 -9.18 1.47 2.61
C TYR A 535 -9.16 0.92 1.18
N GLN A 536 -8.09 1.23 0.45
CA GLN A 536 -7.85 0.68 -0.89
C GLN A 536 -6.39 0.25 -1.01
N LEU A 537 -6.09 -0.68 -1.91
CA LEU A 537 -4.69 -0.96 -2.27
C LEU A 537 -4.08 0.24 -2.99
N THR A 538 -2.83 0.56 -2.66
CA THR A 538 -2.05 1.55 -3.41
C THR A 538 -1.87 1.07 -4.85
N PRO A 539 -2.15 1.87 -5.89
CA PRO A 539 -2.14 1.40 -7.28
C PRO A 539 -0.92 0.57 -7.72
N PRO A 540 0.33 0.92 -7.35
CA PRO A 540 1.49 0.18 -7.84
C PRO A 540 1.67 -1.19 -7.19
N CYS A 541 1.06 -1.45 -6.02
CA CYS A 541 1.13 -2.76 -5.38
C CYS A 541 0.07 -3.74 -5.88
N ILE A 542 -1.01 -3.27 -6.52
CA ILE A 542 -2.13 -4.10 -7.01
C ILE A 542 -1.64 -5.30 -7.86
N PRO A 543 -0.77 -5.13 -8.88
CA PRO A 543 -0.34 -6.26 -9.70
C PRO A 543 0.52 -7.27 -8.93
N PHE A 544 1.27 -6.80 -7.93
CA PHE A 544 2.04 -7.67 -7.04
C PHE A 544 1.12 -8.45 -6.10
N ILE A 545 0.18 -7.77 -5.43
CA ILE A 545 -0.80 -8.39 -4.55
C ILE A 545 -1.63 -9.42 -5.29
N ARG A 546 -2.01 -9.17 -6.55
CA ARG A 546 -2.64 -10.18 -7.44
C ARG A 546 -1.83 -11.46 -7.51
N LEU A 547 -0.53 -11.35 -7.81
CA LEU A 547 0.36 -12.48 -8.04
C LEU A 547 0.57 -13.31 -6.77
N VAL A 548 0.78 -12.66 -5.62
CA VAL A 548 1.00 -13.37 -4.34
C VAL A 548 -0.30 -13.85 -3.70
N SER A 549 -1.43 -13.16 -3.92
CA SER A 549 -2.72 -13.57 -3.36
C SER A 549 -3.29 -14.82 -4.04
N GLN A 550 -3.02 -15.01 -5.33
CA GLN A 550 -3.37 -16.24 -6.05
C GLN A 550 -2.72 -17.50 -5.46
N GLN A 551 -1.62 -17.33 -4.72
CA GLN A 551 -0.91 -18.42 -4.05
C GLN A 551 -1.40 -18.64 -2.61
N LEU A 552 -2.30 -17.80 -2.09
CA LEU A 552 -2.80 -17.93 -0.72
C LEU A 552 -3.74 -19.14 -0.58
N PRO A 553 -3.67 -19.86 0.54
CA PRO A 553 -4.69 -20.85 0.89
C PRO A 553 -6.08 -20.21 0.89
N HIS A 554 -7.07 -20.90 0.33
CA HIS A 554 -8.47 -20.44 0.28
C HIS A 554 -8.74 -19.15 -0.52
N PHE A 555 -7.82 -18.71 -1.39
CA PHE A 555 -8.05 -17.55 -2.26
C PHE A 555 -9.31 -17.69 -3.13
N GLU A 556 -9.56 -18.88 -3.69
CA GLU A 556 -10.79 -19.14 -4.49
C GLU A 556 -12.08 -19.00 -3.67
N MET A 557 -12.05 -19.36 -2.37
CA MET A 557 -13.20 -19.15 -1.48
C MET A 557 -13.42 -17.67 -1.18
N MET A 558 -12.34 -16.90 -1.01
CA MET A 558 -12.39 -15.45 -0.84
C MET A 558 -12.94 -14.78 -2.10
N LYS A 559 -12.47 -15.18 -3.28
CA LYS A 559 -12.99 -14.73 -4.59
C LYS A 559 -14.47 -15.02 -4.74
N ALA A 560 -14.94 -16.20 -4.35
CA ALA A 560 -16.37 -16.53 -4.36
C ALA A 560 -17.19 -15.64 -3.40
N LYS A 561 -16.66 -15.36 -2.19
CA LYS A 561 -17.29 -14.46 -1.21
C LYS A 561 -17.36 -13.02 -1.71
N VAL A 562 -16.27 -12.49 -2.27
CA VAL A 562 -16.24 -11.13 -2.83
C VAL A 562 -17.15 -11.04 -4.07
N LYS A 563 -17.19 -12.06 -4.94
CA LYS A 563 -18.13 -12.11 -6.06
C LYS A 563 -19.59 -12.15 -5.59
N TYR A 564 -19.89 -12.86 -4.50
CA TYR A 564 -21.21 -12.83 -3.88
C TYR A 564 -21.52 -11.44 -3.28
N PHE A 565 -20.54 -10.80 -2.64
CA PHE A 565 -20.66 -9.45 -2.10
C PHE A 565 -20.91 -8.42 -3.22
N ASN A 566 -20.07 -8.36 -4.27
CA ASN A 566 -20.25 -7.45 -5.41
C ASN A 566 -21.54 -7.77 -6.20
N GLY A 567 -21.95 -9.04 -6.25
CA GLY A 567 -23.22 -9.46 -6.85
C GLY A 567 -24.47 -9.11 -6.03
N GLN A 568 -24.34 -8.80 -4.74
CA GLN A 568 -25.42 -8.35 -3.85
C GLN A 568 -25.37 -6.84 -3.57
N GLY A 569 -24.19 -6.21 -3.62
CA GLY A 569 -23.95 -4.82 -3.19
C GLY A 569 -24.52 -3.73 -4.10
N SER A 570 -24.84 -4.05 -5.36
CA SER A 570 -25.38 -3.08 -6.34
C SER A 570 -26.91 -2.95 -6.36
N LYS A 571 -27.65 -3.56 -5.42
CA LYS A 571 -29.13 -3.69 -5.51
C LYS A 571 -29.97 -3.05 -4.40
N TYR A 572 -29.38 -2.47 -3.35
CA TYR A 572 -30.15 -2.05 -2.17
C TYR A 572 -29.94 -0.58 -1.82
N THR A 573 -31.03 0.12 -1.46
CA THR A 573 -30.96 1.44 -0.85
C THR A 573 -30.34 1.35 0.56
N PRO A 574 -29.70 2.42 1.08
CA PRO A 574 -29.10 2.42 2.41
C PRO A 574 -30.07 2.01 3.53
N GLU A 575 -31.35 2.40 3.40
CA GLU A 575 -32.43 2.03 4.32
C GLU A 575 -32.68 0.51 4.35
N VAL A 576 -32.75 -0.12 3.18
CA VAL A 576 -32.92 -1.58 3.06
C VAL A 576 -31.71 -2.34 3.60
N ALA A 577 -30.50 -1.83 3.38
CA ALA A 577 -29.26 -2.42 3.92
C ALA A 577 -29.20 -2.38 5.46
N ALA A 578 -29.68 -1.28 6.07
CA ALA A 578 -29.77 -1.14 7.52
C ALA A 578 -30.79 -2.12 8.14
N VAL A 579 -31.95 -2.29 7.50
CA VAL A 579 -32.97 -3.26 7.94
C VAL A 579 -32.46 -4.70 7.80
N ILE A 580 -31.81 -5.05 6.70
CA ILE A 580 -31.22 -6.39 6.50
C ILE A 580 -30.18 -6.68 7.59
N SER A 581 -29.30 -5.72 7.89
CA SER A 581 -28.27 -5.87 8.93
C SER A 581 -28.91 -6.09 10.31
N SER A 582 -29.95 -5.32 10.63
CA SER A 582 -30.71 -5.44 11.89
C SER A 582 -31.37 -6.82 12.01
N LEU A 583 -32.06 -7.29 10.95
CA LEU A 583 -32.67 -8.61 10.92
C LEU A 583 -31.64 -9.73 11.08
N GLN A 584 -30.46 -9.61 10.47
CA GLN A 584 -29.38 -10.60 10.60
C GLN A 584 -28.78 -10.65 12.02
N VAL A 585 -28.70 -9.52 12.71
CA VAL A 585 -28.32 -9.49 14.14
C VAL A 585 -29.38 -10.19 14.98
N MET A 586 -30.66 -9.85 14.80
CA MET A 586 -31.76 -10.46 15.55
C MET A 586 -31.87 -11.98 15.35
N ILE A 587 -31.60 -12.49 14.14
CA ILE A 587 -31.53 -13.94 13.88
C ILE A 587 -30.42 -14.61 14.71
N ARG A 588 -29.24 -14.00 14.79
CA ARG A 588 -28.11 -14.54 15.57
C ARG A 588 -28.43 -14.57 17.06
N GLU A 589 -29.13 -13.55 17.55
CA GLU A 589 -29.60 -13.43 18.94
C GLU A 589 -30.87 -14.26 19.24
N LYS A 590 -31.43 -14.95 18.23
CA LYS A 590 -32.69 -15.72 18.32
C LYS A 590 -33.90 -14.87 18.76
N ARG A 591 -33.89 -13.57 18.48
CA ARG A 591 -34.95 -12.62 18.82
C ARG A 591 -36.05 -12.59 17.76
N PHE A 592 -36.69 -13.74 17.52
CA PHE A 592 -37.64 -13.91 16.42
C PHE A 592 -38.94 -13.11 16.60
N VAL A 593 -39.38 -12.89 17.85
CA VAL A 593 -40.58 -12.08 18.16
C VAL A 593 -40.38 -10.62 17.74
N ASP A 594 -39.21 -10.07 18.04
CA ASP A 594 -38.86 -8.69 17.69
C ASP A 594 -38.76 -8.50 16.17
N MET A 595 -38.25 -9.50 15.45
CA MET A 595 -38.21 -9.49 13.99
C MET A 595 -39.59 -9.45 13.35
N VAL A 596 -40.54 -10.24 13.86
CA VAL A 596 -41.91 -10.23 13.35
C VAL A 596 -42.59 -8.91 13.67
N SER A 597 -42.38 -8.37 14.88
CA SER A 597 -42.91 -7.06 15.27
C SER A 597 -42.35 -5.93 14.38
N LEU A 598 -41.07 -6.00 14.02
CA LEU A 598 -40.45 -5.07 13.06
C LEU A 598 -41.05 -5.25 11.66
N GLY A 599 -41.26 -6.48 11.21
CA GLY A 599 -41.93 -6.78 9.94
C GLY A 599 -43.35 -6.22 9.86
N GLU A 600 -44.11 -6.32 10.96
CA GLU A 600 -45.48 -5.81 11.08
C GLU A 600 -45.57 -4.28 11.19
N SER A 601 -44.46 -3.61 11.51
CA SER A 601 -44.38 -2.14 11.52
C SER A 601 -44.33 -1.52 10.12
N PHE A 602 -43.97 -2.30 9.10
CA PHE A 602 -43.90 -1.82 7.71
C PHE A 602 -45.26 -1.86 7.02
N SER A 603 -45.53 -0.88 6.16
CA SER A 603 -46.74 -0.86 5.34
C SER A 603 -46.66 -1.95 4.25
N PRO A 604 -47.78 -2.57 3.82
CA PRO A 604 -47.76 -3.59 2.76
C PRO A 604 -47.15 -3.12 1.41
N ASN A 605 -47.12 -1.80 1.16
CA ASN A 605 -46.54 -1.19 -0.04
C ASN A 605 -45.13 -0.60 0.21
N ASP A 606 -44.51 -0.91 1.34
CA ASP A 606 -43.18 -0.41 1.69
C ASP A 606 -42.10 -1.00 0.77
N THR A 607 -41.19 -0.13 0.32
CA THR A 607 -40.01 -0.51 -0.47
C THR A 607 -39.11 -1.53 0.24
N VAL A 608 -39.12 -1.55 1.58
CA VAL A 608 -38.40 -2.54 2.40
C VAL A 608 -39.00 -3.94 2.24
N LEU A 609 -40.33 -4.07 2.20
CA LEU A 609 -41.03 -5.35 1.98
C LEU A 609 -41.03 -5.78 0.51
N ALA A 610 -40.73 -4.89 -0.44
CA ALA A 610 -40.47 -5.27 -1.82
C ALA A 610 -39.15 -6.04 -1.99
N ASN A 611 -38.27 -6.02 -0.97
CA ASN A 611 -37.00 -6.71 -1.00
C ASN A 611 -37.15 -8.20 -0.69
N PRO A 612 -36.76 -9.11 -1.60
CA PRO A 612 -36.96 -10.54 -1.39
C PRO A 612 -36.09 -11.14 -0.26
N LYS A 613 -34.96 -10.51 0.09
CA LYS A 613 -34.11 -10.96 1.20
C LYS A 613 -34.71 -10.59 2.54
N VAL A 614 -35.34 -9.42 2.65
CA VAL A 614 -36.11 -9.03 3.85
C VAL A 614 -37.27 -10.01 4.06
N LEU A 615 -38.05 -10.29 3.00
CA LEU A 615 -39.13 -11.29 3.04
C LEU A 615 -38.63 -12.67 3.47
N ALA A 616 -37.48 -13.12 2.96
CA ALA A 616 -36.87 -14.39 3.36
C ALA A 616 -36.50 -14.45 4.85
N LEU A 617 -35.95 -13.35 5.40
CA LEU A 617 -35.55 -13.26 6.81
C LEU A 617 -36.77 -13.20 7.74
N LEU A 618 -37.81 -12.45 7.36
CA LEU A 618 -39.08 -12.41 8.09
C LEU A 618 -39.81 -13.77 8.04
N GLY A 619 -39.81 -14.42 6.88
CA GLY A 619 -40.32 -15.79 6.71
C GLY A 619 -39.58 -16.78 7.61
N GLN A 620 -38.26 -16.67 7.71
CA GLN A 620 -37.46 -17.48 8.63
C GLN A 620 -37.84 -17.24 10.10
N ALA A 621 -38.00 -15.97 10.52
CA ALA A 621 -38.43 -15.66 11.89
C ALA A 621 -39.81 -16.26 12.20
N CYS A 622 -40.77 -16.12 11.28
CA CYS A 622 -42.10 -16.70 11.43
C CYS A 622 -42.06 -18.24 11.49
N ALA A 623 -41.19 -18.89 10.72
CA ALA A 623 -41.05 -20.35 10.75
C ALA A 623 -40.52 -20.88 12.09
N GLU A 624 -39.67 -20.12 12.79
CA GLU A 624 -39.10 -20.50 14.09
C GLU A 624 -40.07 -20.24 15.26
N LEU A 625 -41.03 -19.32 15.12
CA LEU A 625 -42.03 -18.99 16.15
C LEU A 625 -43.15 -20.03 16.32
N GLY A 626 -43.12 -21.13 15.56
CA GLY A 626 -44.01 -22.27 15.76
C GLY A 626 -45.25 -22.28 14.85
N PRO A 627 -46.25 -23.14 15.15
CA PRO A 627 -47.35 -23.46 14.24
C PRO A 627 -48.24 -22.28 13.86
N ASP A 628 -48.49 -21.34 14.78
CA ASP A 628 -49.42 -20.22 14.58
C ASP A 628 -48.92 -19.21 13.52
N HIS A 629 -47.63 -19.21 13.23
CA HIS A 629 -46.99 -18.27 12.29
C HIS A 629 -46.66 -18.90 10.94
N LYS A 630 -47.00 -20.18 10.70
CA LYS A 630 -46.61 -20.89 9.48
C LYS A 630 -47.26 -20.38 8.22
N GLU A 631 -48.52 -19.95 8.28
CA GLU A 631 -49.20 -19.38 7.12
C GLU A 631 -48.54 -18.07 6.69
N LYS A 632 -48.20 -17.21 7.65
CA LYS A 632 -47.42 -15.98 7.41
C LYS A 632 -46.03 -16.30 6.86
N ALA A 633 -45.32 -17.27 7.45
CA ALA A 633 -44.01 -17.72 6.96
C ALA A 633 -44.08 -18.18 5.50
N ARG A 634 -45.08 -19.01 5.15
CA ARG A 634 -45.33 -19.48 3.79
C ARG A 634 -45.64 -18.34 2.83
N ALA A 635 -46.43 -17.34 3.25
CA ALA A 635 -46.73 -16.17 2.44
C ALA A 635 -45.46 -15.39 2.10
N TYR A 636 -44.60 -15.13 3.09
CA TYR A 636 -43.32 -14.44 2.88
C TYR A 636 -42.37 -15.22 1.98
N PHE A 637 -42.24 -16.55 2.18
CA PHE A 637 -41.40 -17.36 1.30
C PHE A 637 -41.92 -17.42 -0.14
N ARG A 638 -43.24 -17.54 -0.35
CA ARG A 638 -43.84 -17.52 -1.70
C ARG A 638 -43.68 -16.17 -2.38
N GLN A 639 -43.79 -15.07 -1.65
CA GLN A 639 -43.55 -13.73 -2.21
C GLN A 639 -42.09 -13.55 -2.62
N ALA A 640 -41.14 -13.95 -1.75
CA ALA A 640 -39.71 -13.90 -2.09
C ALA A 640 -39.38 -14.77 -3.32
N GLU A 641 -39.90 -15.99 -3.39
CA GLU A 641 -39.75 -16.88 -4.54
C GLU A 641 -40.40 -16.28 -5.81
N GLY A 642 -41.59 -15.69 -5.70
CA GLY A 642 -42.30 -15.05 -6.80
C GLY A 642 -41.53 -13.92 -7.47
N ILE A 643 -40.63 -13.26 -6.74
CA ILE A 643 -39.72 -12.21 -7.23
C ILE A 643 -38.40 -12.80 -7.76
N GLY A 644 -38.26 -14.13 -7.78
CA GLY A 644 -37.10 -14.83 -8.32
C GLY A 644 -36.01 -15.12 -7.29
N TYR A 645 -36.26 -15.00 -5.99
CA TYR A 645 -35.26 -15.25 -4.95
C TYR A 645 -35.25 -16.71 -4.50
N HIS A 646 -34.14 -17.41 -4.76
CA HIS A 646 -34.00 -18.86 -4.55
C HIS A 646 -32.81 -19.20 -3.64
N ASP A 647 -32.59 -18.38 -2.61
CA ASP A 647 -31.49 -18.60 -1.68
C ASP A 647 -31.58 -19.96 -0.95
N VAL A 648 -30.44 -20.64 -0.84
CA VAL A 648 -30.34 -22.00 -0.27
C VAL A 648 -30.82 -22.03 1.18
N PHE A 649 -30.50 -21.02 1.99
CA PHE A 649 -30.87 -20.99 3.40
C PHE A 649 -32.36 -20.73 3.58
N MET A 650 -32.93 -19.81 2.79
CA MET A 650 -34.37 -19.60 2.74
C MET A 650 -35.10 -20.89 2.38
N MET A 651 -34.72 -21.53 1.27
CA MET A 651 -35.36 -22.75 0.78
C MET A 651 -35.19 -23.93 1.75
N ARG A 652 -34.04 -24.01 2.45
CA ARG A 652 -33.81 -24.99 3.51
C ARG A 652 -34.78 -24.81 4.68
N ARG A 653 -34.98 -23.57 5.14
CA ARG A 653 -35.91 -23.25 6.23
C ARG A 653 -37.35 -23.53 5.82
N TRP A 654 -37.72 -23.14 4.60
CA TRP A 654 -39.04 -23.42 4.07
C TRP A 654 -39.30 -24.92 3.95
N TYR A 655 -38.35 -25.69 3.41
CA TYR A 655 -38.44 -27.15 3.38
C TYR A 655 -38.64 -27.75 4.78
N ASN A 656 -37.82 -27.36 5.77
CA ASN A 656 -37.92 -27.90 7.13
C ASN A 656 -39.29 -27.60 7.78
N MET A 657 -39.86 -26.44 7.46
CA MET A 657 -41.21 -26.06 7.89
C MET A 657 -42.28 -26.94 7.24
N GLU A 658 -42.18 -27.22 5.94
CA GLU A 658 -43.22 -27.95 5.18
C GLU A 658 -43.08 -29.48 5.27
N ALA A 659 -41.88 -30.02 5.49
CA ALA A 659 -41.60 -31.46 5.43
C ALA A 659 -42.49 -32.32 6.36
N ASN A 660 -42.94 -31.74 7.47
CA ASN A 660 -43.81 -32.42 8.44
C ASN A 660 -45.30 -32.05 8.31
N TYR A 661 -45.67 -31.08 7.46
CA TYR A 661 -47.00 -30.48 7.42
C TYR A 661 -47.63 -30.49 6.03
N ASN A 662 -46.87 -30.17 4.98
CA ASN A 662 -47.31 -30.13 3.60
C ASN A 662 -46.26 -30.77 2.70
N LEU A 663 -46.29 -32.11 2.65
CA LEU A 663 -45.34 -32.90 1.89
C LEU A 663 -45.29 -32.55 0.39
N PRO A 664 -46.42 -32.28 -0.32
CA PRO A 664 -46.37 -31.81 -1.70
C PRO A 664 -45.59 -30.49 -1.89
N GLU A 665 -45.72 -29.53 -0.97
CA GLU A 665 -44.96 -28.27 -1.05
C GLU A 665 -43.47 -28.53 -0.79
N ALA A 666 -43.11 -29.39 0.17
CA ALA A 666 -41.73 -29.78 0.40
C ALA A 666 -41.09 -30.45 -0.84
N GLU A 667 -41.83 -31.30 -1.54
CA GLU A 667 -41.41 -31.95 -2.80
C GLU A 667 -41.19 -30.91 -3.91
N ARG A 668 -42.08 -29.91 -4.02
CA ARG A 668 -41.95 -28.80 -4.98
C ARG A 668 -40.69 -27.99 -4.73
N ILE A 669 -40.40 -27.65 -3.47
CA ILE A 669 -39.20 -26.90 -3.07
C ILE A 669 -37.94 -27.66 -3.48
N CYS A 670 -37.88 -28.98 -3.20
CA CYS A 670 -36.75 -29.81 -3.61
C CYS A 670 -36.56 -29.81 -5.13
N THR A 671 -37.63 -30.03 -5.89
CA THR A 671 -37.58 -30.06 -7.37
C THR A 671 -37.06 -28.73 -7.92
N LYS A 672 -37.59 -27.61 -7.41
CA LYS A 672 -37.18 -26.27 -7.82
C LYS A 672 -35.71 -26.00 -7.51
N MET A 673 -35.23 -26.45 -6.35
CA MET A 673 -33.84 -26.27 -5.95
C MET A 673 -32.88 -27.16 -6.74
N ILE A 674 -33.28 -28.37 -7.11
CA ILE A 674 -32.50 -29.25 -7.98
C ILE A 674 -32.31 -28.61 -9.36
N GLU A 675 -33.36 -27.98 -9.91
CA GLU A 675 -33.27 -27.26 -11.19
C GLU A 675 -32.35 -26.04 -11.12
N ASN A 676 -32.44 -25.26 -10.03
CA ASN A 676 -31.74 -23.98 -9.90
C ASN A 676 -30.32 -24.08 -9.31
N SER A 677 -29.96 -25.18 -8.64
CA SER A 677 -28.68 -25.30 -7.92
C SER A 677 -27.59 -26.06 -8.70
N ARG A 678 -27.65 -26.07 -10.04
CA ARG A 678 -26.68 -26.81 -10.87
C ARG A 678 -25.23 -26.40 -10.63
N ASP A 679 -24.99 -25.13 -10.31
CA ASP A 679 -23.66 -24.56 -10.03
C ASP A 679 -23.23 -24.69 -8.56
N ASN A 680 -24.08 -25.26 -7.68
CA ASN A 680 -23.78 -25.47 -6.27
C ASN A 680 -23.95 -26.96 -5.91
N PRO A 681 -22.90 -27.79 -6.09
CA PRO A 681 -22.96 -29.23 -5.86
C PRO A 681 -23.43 -29.62 -4.44
N ARG A 682 -23.10 -28.81 -3.43
CA ARG A 682 -23.50 -29.06 -2.04
C ARG A 682 -24.99 -28.88 -1.82
N ALA A 683 -25.56 -27.78 -2.32
CA ALA A 683 -26.99 -27.55 -2.26
C ALA A 683 -27.73 -28.60 -3.10
N LEU A 684 -27.21 -28.92 -4.29
CA LEU A 684 -27.79 -29.94 -5.16
C LEU A 684 -27.87 -31.31 -4.46
N SER A 685 -26.76 -31.78 -3.87
CA SER A 685 -26.72 -33.03 -3.10
C SER A 685 -27.69 -33.05 -1.91
N GLU A 686 -27.76 -31.94 -1.16
CA GLU A 686 -28.68 -31.79 -0.02
C GLU A 686 -30.15 -31.89 -0.45
N PHE A 687 -30.55 -31.17 -1.51
CA PHE A 687 -31.95 -31.15 -1.95
C PHE A 687 -32.36 -32.46 -2.63
N TRP A 688 -31.44 -33.19 -3.26
CA TRP A 688 -31.68 -34.58 -3.69
C TRP A 688 -31.95 -35.50 -2.49
N SER A 689 -31.15 -35.40 -1.44
CA SER A 689 -31.34 -36.20 -0.22
C SER A 689 -32.68 -35.88 0.47
N LYS A 690 -33.05 -34.60 0.52
CA LYS A 690 -34.36 -34.15 1.03
C LYS A 690 -35.54 -34.62 0.18
N GLN A 691 -35.38 -34.65 -1.14
CA GLN A 691 -36.38 -35.24 -2.03
C GLN A 691 -36.54 -36.74 -1.77
N GLY A 692 -35.42 -37.44 -1.54
CA GLY A 692 -35.41 -38.84 -1.10
C GLY A 692 -36.23 -39.06 0.17
N GLN A 693 -36.08 -38.18 1.16
CA GLN A 693 -36.88 -38.21 2.40
C GLN A 693 -38.37 -37.95 2.13
N CYS A 694 -38.71 -37.02 1.23
CA CYS A 694 -40.11 -36.76 0.88
C CYS A 694 -40.78 -38.00 0.26
N PHE A 695 -40.11 -38.65 -0.69
CA PHE A 695 -40.61 -39.87 -1.32
C PHE A 695 -40.72 -41.02 -0.32
N PHE A 696 -39.81 -41.14 0.64
CA PHE A 696 -39.90 -42.14 1.70
C PHE A 696 -41.11 -41.93 2.61
N THR A 697 -41.34 -40.68 3.07
CA THR A 697 -42.52 -40.33 3.87
C THR A 697 -43.81 -40.60 3.09
N ARG A 698 -43.84 -40.23 1.80
CA ARG A 698 -44.96 -40.51 0.89
C ARG A 698 -45.21 -42.01 0.76
N ALA A 699 -44.18 -42.81 0.56
CA ALA A 699 -44.28 -44.26 0.49
C ALA A 699 -44.90 -44.86 1.76
N ASN A 700 -44.49 -44.39 2.94
CA ASN A 700 -45.03 -44.87 4.21
C ASN A 700 -46.51 -44.51 4.38
N SER A 701 -46.94 -43.33 3.93
CA SER A 701 -48.36 -42.94 3.93
C SER A 701 -49.20 -43.75 2.93
N LEU A 702 -48.60 -44.20 1.82
CA LEU A 702 -49.28 -44.96 0.77
C LEU A 702 -49.23 -46.48 0.98
N ALA A 703 -48.39 -46.97 1.89
CA ALA A 703 -48.15 -48.40 2.08
C ALA A 703 -49.44 -49.20 2.40
N THR A 704 -50.43 -48.56 3.04
CA THR A 704 -51.72 -49.18 3.38
C THR A 704 -52.80 -48.98 2.31
N SER A 705 -52.70 -47.93 1.49
CA SER A 705 -53.74 -47.55 0.53
C SER A 705 -53.44 -47.99 -0.91
N SER A 706 -52.17 -48.03 -1.31
CA SER A 706 -51.75 -48.46 -2.64
C SER A 706 -50.31 -48.98 -2.62
N ARG A 707 -50.19 -50.32 -2.58
CA ARG A 707 -48.91 -51.02 -2.54
C ARG A 707 -47.99 -50.65 -3.72
N ASP A 708 -48.52 -50.61 -4.94
CA ASP A 708 -47.74 -50.30 -6.15
C ASP A 708 -47.20 -48.85 -6.15
N LYS A 709 -48.03 -47.88 -5.75
CA LYS A 709 -47.59 -46.47 -5.61
C LYS A 709 -46.56 -46.31 -4.48
N ALA A 710 -46.69 -47.08 -3.40
CA ALA A 710 -45.71 -47.10 -2.32
C ALA A 710 -44.36 -47.68 -2.80
N LEU A 711 -44.37 -48.80 -3.54
CA LEU A 711 -43.17 -49.39 -4.13
C LEU A 711 -42.49 -48.44 -5.14
N THR A 712 -43.27 -47.72 -5.95
CA THR A 712 -42.73 -46.69 -6.85
C THR A 712 -42.08 -45.55 -6.08
N SER A 713 -42.75 -45.01 -5.06
CA SER A 713 -42.19 -43.93 -4.22
C SER A 713 -40.93 -44.38 -3.47
N LEU A 714 -40.83 -45.65 -3.06
CA LEU A 714 -39.61 -46.18 -2.44
C LEU A 714 -38.44 -46.25 -3.42
N ARG A 715 -38.68 -46.59 -4.68
CA ARG A 715 -37.64 -46.55 -5.72
C ARG A 715 -37.16 -45.12 -5.95
N ASP A 716 -38.08 -44.18 -6.14
CA ASP A 716 -37.76 -42.76 -6.35
C ASP A 716 -36.97 -42.19 -5.16
N SER A 717 -37.28 -42.64 -3.95
CA SER A 717 -36.53 -42.31 -2.73
C SER A 717 -35.07 -42.78 -2.81
N VAL A 718 -34.84 -44.06 -3.12
CA VAL A 718 -33.48 -44.62 -3.22
C VAL A 718 -32.69 -43.95 -4.35
N VAL A 719 -33.32 -43.72 -5.51
CA VAL A 719 -32.70 -42.98 -6.63
C VAL A 719 -32.23 -41.61 -6.15
N SER A 720 -33.10 -40.85 -5.48
CA SER A 720 -32.77 -39.49 -5.03
C SER A 720 -31.60 -39.47 -4.02
N TYR A 721 -31.52 -40.44 -3.12
CA TYR A 721 -30.38 -40.55 -2.19
C TYR A 721 -29.07 -40.91 -2.90
N PHE A 722 -29.11 -41.83 -3.87
CA PHE A 722 -27.92 -42.22 -4.63
C PHE A 722 -27.44 -41.09 -5.54
N GLU A 723 -28.35 -40.31 -6.14
CA GLU A 723 -28.04 -39.08 -6.85
C GLU A 723 -27.30 -38.07 -5.95
N GLY A 724 -27.88 -37.80 -4.77
CA GLY A 724 -27.27 -36.90 -3.79
C GLY A 724 -25.85 -37.35 -3.38
N ASN A 725 -25.66 -38.65 -3.19
CA ASN A 725 -24.36 -39.23 -2.84
C ASN A 725 -23.35 -39.13 -4.00
N TRP A 726 -23.76 -39.44 -5.23
CA TRP A 726 -22.88 -39.32 -6.40
C TRP A 726 -22.40 -37.88 -6.62
N ILE A 727 -23.30 -36.90 -6.49
CA ILE A 727 -22.96 -35.48 -6.60
C ILE A 727 -21.93 -35.09 -5.53
N ALA A 728 -22.11 -35.57 -4.29
CA ALA A 728 -21.20 -35.28 -3.20
C ALA A 728 -19.81 -35.90 -3.39
N ALA A 729 -19.77 -37.18 -3.78
CA ALA A 729 -18.53 -37.88 -4.09
C ALA A 729 -17.78 -37.21 -5.25
N SER A 730 -18.49 -36.82 -6.30
CA SER A 730 -17.91 -36.11 -7.47
C SER A 730 -17.33 -34.75 -7.09
N ALA A 731 -17.96 -34.05 -6.14
CA ALA A 731 -17.52 -32.76 -5.62
C ALA A 731 -16.59 -32.87 -4.39
N LYS A 732 -16.20 -34.08 -3.98
CA LYS A 732 -15.24 -34.37 -2.91
C LYS A 732 -15.62 -33.80 -1.53
N PHE A 733 -16.90 -33.79 -1.17
CA PHE A 733 -17.33 -33.52 0.21
C PHE A 733 -17.98 -34.75 0.85
N ASP A 734 -17.96 -34.79 2.18
CA ASP A 734 -18.43 -35.94 2.97
C ASP A 734 -19.93 -36.21 2.72
N ALA A 735 -20.23 -37.45 2.30
CA ALA A 735 -21.57 -37.98 2.09
C ALA A 735 -21.76 -39.37 2.71
N SER A 736 -20.95 -39.69 3.72
CA SER A 736 -21.05 -40.94 4.48
C SER A 736 -22.49 -41.21 4.98
N ASP A 737 -23.20 -40.18 5.42
CA ASP A 737 -24.60 -40.28 5.87
C ASP A 737 -25.61 -40.59 4.75
N ALA A 738 -25.34 -40.21 3.50
CA ALA A 738 -26.29 -40.37 2.39
C ALA A 738 -26.51 -41.84 2.02
N CYS A 739 -25.44 -42.65 2.06
CA CYS A 739 -25.54 -44.12 1.92
C CYS A 739 -26.41 -44.71 3.03
N TYR A 740 -26.18 -44.29 4.28
CA TYR A 740 -26.95 -44.76 5.44
C TYR A 740 -28.44 -44.39 5.32
N TRP A 741 -28.76 -43.18 4.83
CA TRP A 741 -30.15 -42.76 4.62
C TRP A 741 -30.86 -43.59 3.55
N ALA A 742 -30.16 -44.08 2.53
CA ALA A 742 -30.73 -44.94 1.48
C ALA A 742 -31.02 -46.38 1.95
N GLU A 743 -30.37 -46.87 3.01
CA GLU A 743 -30.59 -48.24 3.50
C GLU A 743 -32.02 -48.45 4.02
N ARG A 744 -32.60 -47.45 4.70
CA ARG A 744 -33.97 -47.52 5.23
C ARG A 744 -35.04 -47.70 4.14
N PRO A 745 -35.12 -46.84 3.10
CA PRO A 745 -36.05 -47.04 2.00
C PRO A 745 -35.77 -48.34 1.23
N LEU A 746 -34.50 -48.74 1.08
CA LEU A 746 -34.13 -49.96 0.38
C LEU A 746 -34.56 -51.23 1.15
N HIS A 747 -34.35 -51.27 2.46
CA HIS A 747 -34.86 -52.34 3.32
C HIS A 747 -36.39 -52.42 3.26
N ARG A 748 -37.06 -51.26 3.34
CA ARG A 748 -38.52 -51.18 3.25
C ARG A 748 -39.02 -51.64 1.89
N LEU A 749 -38.33 -51.32 0.81
CA LEU A 749 -38.63 -51.78 -0.55
C LEU A 749 -38.59 -53.31 -0.62
N VAL A 750 -37.50 -53.93 -0.14
CA VAL A 750 -37.34 -55.40 -0.12
C VAL A 750 -38.38 -56.08 0.77
N SER A 751 -38.71 -55.50 1.93
CA SER A 751 -39.76 -56.05 2.79
C SER A 751 -41.17 -55.93 2.18
N LEU A 752 -41.44 -54.85 1.44
CA LEU A 752 -42.77 -54.58 0.88
C LEU A 752 -43.01 -55.28 -0.47
N MET A 753 -41.95 -55.56 -1.24
CA MET A 753 -42.07 -56.18 -2.57
C MET A 753 -42.53 -57.64 -2.51
N GLY A 754 -42.24 -58.39 -1.44
CA GLY A 754 -42.63 -59.80 -1.33
C GLY A 754 -42.19 -60.62 -2.56
N GLU A 755 -43.15 -61.21 -3.28
CA GLU A 755 -42.91 -61.98 -4.53
C GLU A 755 -42.72 -61.09 -5.78
N ASP A 756 -43.01 -59.79 -5.69
CA ASP A 756 -42.88 -58.80 -6.78
C ASP A 756 -41.43 -58.30 -6.88
N ILE A 757 -40.49 -59.23 -6.96
CA ILE A 757 -39.04 -58.98 -6.99
C ILE A 757 -38.58 -58.06 -8.13
N GLU A 758 -39.41 -57.82 -9.14
CA GLU A 758 -39.09 -56.97 -10.28
C GLU A 758 -38.74 -55.52 -9.86
N HIS A 759 -39.27 -55.03 -8.74
CA HIS A 759 -39.03 -53.65 -8.31
C HIS A 759 -37.56 -53.34 -7.99
N ILE A 760 -36.76 -54.30 -7.52
CA ILE A 760 -35.32 -54.09 -7.27
C ILE A 760 -34.52 -53.99 -8.57
N PHE A 761 -34.93 -54.73 -9.60
CA PHE A 761 -34.31 -54.69 -10.93
C PHE A 761 -34.70 -53.40 -11.66
N LEU A 762 -35.96 -52.99 -11.57
CA LEU A 762 -36.41 -51.70 -12.09
C LEU A 762 -35.70 -50.52 -11.39
N LEU A 763 -35.36 -50.63 -10.10
CA LEU A 763 -34.54 -49.63 -9.42
C LEU A 763 -33.13 -49.53 -10.04
N ILE A 764 -32.47 -50.68 -10.30
CA ILE A 764 -31.16 -50.71 -10.95
C ILE A 764 -31.24 -50.09 -12.36
N GLU A 765 -32.28 -50.44 -13.12
CA GLU A 765 -32.52 -49.86 -14.45
C GLU A 765 -32.73 -48.33 -14.38
N GLN A 766 -33.50 -47.83 -13.40
CA GLN A 766 -33.72 -46.40 -13.18
C GLN A 766 -32.43 -45.65 -12.82
N LEU A 767 -31.59 -46.22 -11.97
CA LEU A 767 -30.28 -45.65 -11.63
C LEU A 767 -29.39 -45.55 -12.86
N ALA A 768 -29.37 -46.58 -13.72
CA ALA A 768 -28.54 -46.58 -14.93
C ALA A 768 -29.01 -45.56 -15.99
N GLN A 769 -30.30 -45.25 -16.04
CA GLN A 769 -30.87 -44.24 -16.95
C GLN A 769 -30.33 -42.83 -16.68
N ARG A 770 -29.72 -42.58 -15.52
CA ARG A 770 -29.11 -41.30 -15.14
C ARG A 770 -27.78 -41.02 -15.84
N ARG A 771 -27.16 -42.04 -16.45
CA ARG A 771 -25.95 -41.96 -17.29
C ARG A 771 -24.68 -41.45 -16.59
N HIS A 772 -24.62 -41.57 -15.27
CA HIS A 772 -23.39 -41.45 -14.49
C HIS A 772 -23.28 -42.63 -13.52
N ASP A 773 -22.12 -42.81 -12.87
CA ASP A 773 -21.92 -43.95 -11.97
C ASP A 773 -22.68 -43.80 -10.65
N ILE A 774 -22.75 -44.87 -9.87
CA ILE A 774 -23.00 -44.83 -8.44
C ILE A 774 -21.68 -44.99 -7.68
N THR A 775 -21.64 -44.53 -6.43
CA THR A 775 -20.45 -44.70 -5.59
C THR A 775 -20.24 -46.17 -5.23
N ALA A 776 -18.99 -46.57 -4.95
CA ALA A 776 -18.67 -47.94 -4.56
C ALA A 776 -19.46 -48.40 -3.32
N ASP A 777 -19.63 -47.52 -2.33
CA ASP A 777 -20.40 -47.80 -1.12
C ASP A 777 -21.89 -48.00 -1.43
N ALA A 778 -22.49 -47.17 -2.30
CA ALA A 778 -23.87 -47.33 -2.73
C ALA A 778 -24.07 -48.64 -3.52
N ALA A 779 -23.10 -49.02 -4.37
CA ALA A 779 -23.11 -50.28 -5.09
C ALA A 779 -23.09 -51.48 -4.12
N GLN A 780 -22.23 -51.45 -3.09
CA GLN A 780 -22.16 -52.50 -2.09
C GLN A 780 -23.46 -52.64 -1.27
N VAL A 781 -24.06 -51.51 -0.89
CA VAL A 781 -25.37 -51.50 -0.21
C VAL A 781 -26.43 -52.16 -1.11
N LEU A 782 -26.49 -51.78 -2.39
CA LEU A 782 -27.47 -52.34 -3.32
C LEU A 782 -27.26 -53.85 -3.54
N ILE A 783 -26.01 -54.28 -3.77
CA ILE A 783 -25.63 -55.70 -3.92
C ILE A 783 -26.07 -56.51 -2.69
N ARG A 784 -25.85 -55.99 -1.48
CA ARG A 784 -26.26 -56.65 -0.23
C ARG A 784 -27.76 -56.94 -0.21
N TYR A 785 -28.59 -55.99 -0.65
CA TYR A 785 -30.04 -56.18 -0.69
C TYR A 785 -30.51 -57.07 -1.86
N VAL A 786 -29.81 -57.04 -3.00
CA VAL A 786 -30.07 -57.99 -4.10
C VAL A 786 -29.81 -59.43 -3.65
N ARG A 787 -28.73 -59.67 -2.89
CA ARG A 787 -28.43 -60.99 -2.29
C ARG A 787 -29.45 -61.45 -1.24
N GLN A 788 -30.17 -60.52 -0.61
CA GLN A 788 -31.20 -60.83 0.39
C GLN A 788 -32.53 -61.24 -0.23
N ILE A 789 -32.69 -61.14 -1.55
CA ILE A 789 -33.87 -61.66 -2.24
C ILE A 789 -33.86 -63.18 -2.05
N PRO A 790 -34.86 -63.77 -1.35
CA PRO A 790 -34.84 -65.18 -1.03
C PRO A 790 -34.81 -66.01 -2.32
N ALA A 791 -33.80 -66.89 -2.46
CA ALA A 791 -33.72 -67.83 -3.57
C ALA A 791 -34.93 -68.77 -3.49
N PRO A 792 -35.90 -68.67 -4.41
CA PRO A 792 -37.14 -69.41 -4.28
C PRO A 792 -36.89 -70.91 -4.55
N ILE A 793 -37.52 -71.75 -3.74
CA ILE A 793 -37.47 -73.22 -3.89
C ILE A 793 -38.17 -73.66 -5.19
N VAL A 794 -39.10 -72.84 -5.69
CA VAL A 794 -39.90 -73.10 -6.90
C VAL A 794 -39.11 -72.75 -8.16
N GLU A 795 -38.97 -73.73 -9.07
CA GLU A 795 -38.21 -73.61 -10.33
C GLU A 795 -38.67 -72.41 -11.20
N GLY A 796 -39.98 -72.13 -11.23
CA GLY A 796 -40.53 -71.00 -12.00
C GLY A 796 -40.04 -69.64 -11.51
N ALA A 797 -39.83 -69.47 -10.21
CA ALA A 797 -39.35 -68.21 -9.65
C ALA A 797 -37.83 -68.05 -9.84
N ARG A 798 -37.05 -69.15 -9.90
CA ARG A 798 -35.63 -69.11 -10.32
C ARG A 798 -35.49 -68.67 -11.77
N ARG A 799 -36.31 -69.22 -12.68
CA ARG A 799 -36.36 -68.78 -14.09
C ARG A 799 -36.72 -67.29 -14.21
N LYS A 800 -37.66 -66.80 -13.39
CA LYS A 800 -38.02 -65.37 -13.34
C LYS A 800 -36.84 -64.49 -12.91
N ILE A 801 -36.14 -64.84 -11.83
CA ILE A 801 -34.94 -64.10 -11.37
C ILE A 801 -33.85 -64.13 -12.45
N LYS A 802 -33.56 -65.31 -13.03
CA LYS A 802 -32.57 -65.47 -14.09
C LYS A 802 -32.85 -64.57 -15.29
N GLY A 803 -34.12 -64.50 -15.71
CA GLY A 803 -34.59 -63.61 -16.77
C GLY A 803 -34.45 -62.12 -16.41
N LEU A 804 -34.79 -61.74 -15.18
CA LEU A 804 -34.65 -60.36 -14.69
C LEU A 804 -33.17 -59.93 -14.59
N CYS A 805 -32.27 -60.80 -14.10
CA CYS A 805 -30.83 -60.53 -14.10
C CYS A 805 -30.32 -60.30 -15.53
N SER A 806 -30.66 -61.18 -16.48
CA SER A 806 -30.24 -61.04 -17.88
C SER A 806 -30.76 -59.74 -18.51
N ARG A 807 -32.04 -59.42 -18.31
CA ARG A 807 -32.67 -58.18 -18.80
C ARG A 807 -31.98 -56.95 -18.23
N THR A 808 -31.75 -56.93 -16.92
CA THR A 808 -31.15 -55.79 -16.21
C THR A 808 -29.70 -55.60 -16.64
N SER A 809 -28.91 -56.67 -16.73
CA SER A 809 -27.53 -56.64 -17.24
C SER A 809 -27.46 -56.08 -18.67
N GLN A 810 -28.38 -56.49 -19.56
CA GLN A 810 -28.48 -55.91 -20.91
C GLN A 810 -28.88 -54.42 -20.87
N ALA A 811 -29.78 -54.03 -19.98
CA ALA A 811 -30.20 -52.64 -19.81
C ALA A 811 -29.04 -51.75 -19.29
N LEU A 812 -28.20 -52.27 -18.40
CA LEU A 812 -26.98 -51.60 -17.92
C LEU A 812 -26.00 -51.35 -19.08
N VAL A 813 -25.68 -52.40 -19.84
CA VAL A 813 -24.78 -52.31 -21.02
C VAL A 813 -25.34 -51.29 -22.02
N LYS A 814 -26.64 -51.35 -22.30
CA LYS A 814 -27.29 -50.44 -23.26
C LYS A 814 -27.27 -48.98 -22.80
N SER A 815 -27.50 -48.72 -21.51
CA SER A 815 -27.63 -47.36 -20.97
C SER A 815 -26.28 -46.67 -20.77
N LEU A 816 -25.26 -47.42 -20.34
CA LEU A 816 -23.93 -46.89 -19.99
C LEU A 816 -22.89 -47.05 -21.10
N LYS A 817 -23.12 -47.93 -22.09
CA LYS A 817 -22.25 -48.28 -23.24
C LYS A 817 -20.91 -48.91 -22.87
N ASP A 818 -20.14 -48.29 -22.00
CA ASP A 818 -18.80 -48.72 -21.56
C ASP A 818 -18.78 -48.87 -20.03
N LEU A 819 -19.11 -50.07 -19.54
CA LEU A 819 -19.21 -50.38 -18.11
C LEU A 819 -17.89 -50.17 -17.35
N GLN A 820 -16.73 -50.23 -18.02
CA GLN A 820 -15.43 -50.04 -17.36
C GLN A 820 -15.25 -48.61 -16.83
N ARG A 821 -15.99 -47.63 -17.38
CA ARG A 821 -16.00 -46.24 -16.90
C ARG A 821 -16.87 -46.03 -15.66
N PHE A 822 -17.65 -47.04 -15.28
CA PHE A 822 -18.63 -46.98 -14.19
C PHE A 822 -18.36 -48.13 -13.20
N PRO A 823 -17.26 -48.09 -12.42
CA PRO A 823 -16.88 -49.16 -11.49
C PRO A 823 -17.98 -49.58 -10.52
N GLY A 824 -18.86 -48.66 -10.08
CA GLY A 824 -20.00 -48.99 -9.23
C GLY A 824 -20.99 -49.92 -9.94
N PHE A 825 -21.41 -49.54 -11.15
CA PHE A 825 -22.28 -50.39 -11.98
C PHE A 825 -21.60 -51.66 -12.52
N ALA A 826 -20.27 -51.64 -12.74
CA ALA A 826 -19.52 -52.85 -13.09
C ALA A 826 -19.63 -53.90 -11.98
N GLY A 827 -19.47 -53.50 -10.72
CA GLY A 827 -19.67 -54.40 -9.58
C GLY A 827 -21.09 -54.97 -9.48
N ILE A 828 -22.11 -54.17 -9.79
CA ILE A 828 -23.51 -54.66 -9.87
C ILE A 828 -23.67 -55.65 -11.03
N TYR A 829 -23.11 -55.36 -12.20
CA TYR A 829 -23.19 -56.22 -13.38
C TYR A 829 -22.55 -57.59 -13.11
N ASP A 830 -21.38 -57.62 -12.48
CA ASP A 830 -20.68 -58.84 -12.12
C ASP A 830 -21.51 -59.68 -11.14
N GLU A 831 -22.12 -59.03 -10.15
CA GLU A 831 -23.00 -59.70 -9.19
C GLU A 831 -24.26 -60.27 -9.86
N LEU A 832 -24.92 -59.51 -10.74
CA LEU A 832 -26.09 -59.97 -11.49
C LEU A 832 -25.75 -61.16 -12.39
N SER A 833 -24.56 -61.15 -12.98
CA SER A 833 -24.05 -62.26 -13.81
C SER A 833 -23.76 -63.50 -12.96
N ALA A 834 -23.13 -63.33 -11.80
CA ALA A 834 -22.90 -64.43 -10.86
C ALA A 834 -24.20 -65.07 -10.37
N ILE A 835 -25.23 -64.26 -10.07
CA ILE A 835 -26.56 -64.77 -9.70
C ILE A 835 -27.23 -65.49 -10.89
N HIS A 836 -27.06 -64.97 -12.12
CA HIS A 836 -27.59 -65.61 -13.33
C HIS A 836 -26.95 -66.98 -13.61
N ASP A 837 -25.66 -67.13 -13.35
CA ASP A 837 -24.91 -68.38 -13.55
C ASP A 837 -25.20 -69.41 -12.44
N LEU A 838 -25.49 -68.93 -11.22
CA LEU A 838 -25.83 -69.78 -10.08
C LEU A 838 -27.25 -70.39 -10.15
N LEU A 839 -28.20 -69.68 -10.78
CA LEU A 839 -29.61 -70.08 -10.93
C LEU A 839 -29.89 -70.79 -12.24
#